data_AF-F3QS12-F1
#
_entry.id   AF-F3QS12-F1
#
_cell.length_a   1.000
_cell.length_b   1.000
_cell.length_c   1.000
_cell.angle_alpha   90.00
_cell.angle_beta   90.00
_cell.angle_gamma   90.00
#
_symmetry.space_group_name_H-M   'P 1'
#
loop_
_entity.id
_entity.type
_entity.pdbx_description
1 polymer ?
#
loop_
_entity_poly.entity_id
_entity_poly.type
_entity_poly.pdbx_seq_one_letter_code
_entity_poly.pdbx_strand_id
1 'polypeptide(L)'
;MAAQGFDGSFDGPWETCYPDGKTAVGTQPKGWMASSVCKNFIITMKKELVEADADRIGNEDGHSVRMWNDYVGMFGIGATAPGYITLGKAWAYGDVSNVGTPEDTSDGGAYGGVAFTSRPDSLAFYIKRTHAHEKPANGSFNESERATVVFYSWTGSSVSKVTTGMSNAPEVIDMVDREKDILGKITEGVTGDAKLVASNEYYIEGDVENWTRNSFAIDYKSDVNPEKMNIIFAASDYFDRSALGTGNTLTVDDVRFIYNSRLKSLTVGGQEVSGFDNGVFEYQLPGDMVDAKVEAKAFGKDAKVAVSKNGNVTTIVVTDDTAKGEKENTYKLTFKGVQTVISLPEAAPSITYGDALDGLGFVSNSDQAFSYSFSVDGVLKQGEDGKLHAIGAGEVMVTASQTGSEDYTPAVSEPLMVQVSKAVLNVSLAEDAWCWRGVNVSTSNLDKGKCGYSFVLDGLKGDDAEKPVEEILSKLPTVKANAPKEEEKAGDMREAALSGGEAANYELALSDKAKFAVVKNKVGVYVRYGNNTLSSVYDGEQYRTVKVAVGQDEYIFTVEYTDVVYDDEDVLANMDVQPEVVCTVSKDAEIGDEFPVSLKLPEQVSFDNFDLISIVPDVAKLVMAANPDITVTIPEKVVYGDEFTLVSNEHGITYSNKVLTSGVVSMTSKGVVTAKKAGEAELVVMTNAKTVDDVDYGATTTKVSFEVQKALLTVTAKNVTVKVDEELPPTYDLVYEGWIGKDTVETVFETEPVAQPELPTELVPGTYPIVVKVESMPENYEVKTVNGILTVEKGNGVTSVNSGDVKVAYANGNLYVPCGGRVEVYALTGALVGRYEGTVIPVALRTNTLYIVKTQKGAFRLLIK
;
A
#
# COMPACT_ATOMS: atom_id res chain seq x y z
N MET A 1 -24.98 -24.20 53.33
CA MET A 1 -23.99 -23.18 52.87
C MET A 1 -22.85 -23.07 53.90
N ALA A 2 -22.48 -24.15 54.62
CA ALA A 2 -21.48 -24.11 55.69
C ALA A 2 -20.16 -24.86 55.40
N ALA A 3 -19.99 -25.50 54.23
CA ALA A 3 -18.81 -26.35 53.97
C ALA A 3 -17.60 -25.63 53.35
N GLN A 4 -17.82 -24.56 52.57
CA GLN A 4 -16.73 -23.89 51.83
C GLN A 4 -15.87 -22.98 52.71
N GLY A 5 -16.49 -22.21 53.60
CA GLY A 5 -15.77 -21.42 54.61
C GLY A 5 -14.97 -20.21 54.11
N PHE A 6 -14.97 -19.93 52.81
CA PHE A 6 -14.39 -18.74 52.18
C PHE A 6 -15.24 -18.28 50.99
N ASP A 7 -15.09 -17.02 50.58
CA ASP A 7 -15.65 -16.52 49.32
C ASP A 7 -14.67 -16.78 48.18
N GLY A 8 -15.07 -17.63 47.23
CA GLY A 8 -14.30 -17.92 46.02
C GLY A 8 -14.95 -17.38 44.74
N SER A 9 -16.10 -16.70 44.85
CA SER A 9 -16.67 -15.93 43.74
C SER A 9 -15.90 -14.63 43.53
N PHE A 10 -15.31 -14.09 44.60
CA PHE A 10 -14.58 -12.81 44.63
C PHE A 10 -15.44 -11.56 44.38
N ASP A 11 -16.74 -11.73 44.10
CA ASP A 11 -17.77 -10.68 44.05
C ASP A 11 -18.03 -10.01 45.41
N GLY A 12 -17.57 -10.64 46.49
CA GLY A 12 -17.61 -10.06 47.83
C GLY A 12 -16.76 -8.79 47.95
N PRO A 13 -16.84 -8.08 49.10
CA PRO A 13 -16.09 -6.84 49.30
C PRO A 13 -14.58 -7.08 49.24
N TRP A 14 -13.88 -6.19 48.53
CA TRP A 14 -12.42 -6.10 48.54
C TRP A 14 -11.95 -5.13 49.62
N GLU A 15 -10.80 -5.43 50.23
CA GLU A 15 -10.19 -4.62 51.27
C GLU A 15 -8.79 -4.16 50.87
N THR A 16 -8.29 -3.11 51.53
CA THR A 16 -6.92 -2.64 51.30
C THR A 16 -5.91 -3.70 51.74
N CYS A 17 -4.96 -4.02 50.87
CA CYS A 17 -3.89 -4.95 51.19
C CYS A 17 -2.79 -4.25 52.01
N TYR A 18 -2.37 -4.87 53.11
CA TYR A 18 -1.29 -4.41 53.99
C TYR A 18 -0.20 -5.48 54.12
N PRO A 19 0.74 -5.60 53.16
CA PRO A 19 1.72 -6.69 53.14
C PRO A 19 2.63 -6.80 54.36
N ASP A 20 2.96 -5.66 54.98
CA ASP A 20 3.77 -5.55 56.20
C ASP A 20 2.89 -5.34 57.46
N GLY A 21 1.57 -5.51 57.32
CA GLY A 21 0.57 -5.29 58.36
C GLY A 21 0.24 -3.82 58.67
N LYS A 22 0.83 -2.84 57.96
CA LYS A 22 0.65 -1.41 58.26
C LYS A 22 0.60 -0.49 57.04
N THR A 23 1.25 -0.85 55.94
CA THR A 23 1.41 -0.02 54.75
C THR A 23 0.51 -0.50 53.63
N ALA A 24 -0.39 0.36 53.16
CA ALA A 24 -1.30 0.04 52.06
C ALA A 24 -0.54 -0.15 50.73
N VAL A 25 -0.80 -1.27 50.05
CA VAL A 25 -0.28 -1.62 48.72
C VAL A 25 -1.36 -2.39 47.95
N GLY A 26 -2.21 -1.66 47.23
CA GLY A 26 -3.28 -2.26 46.43
C GLY A 26 -4.46 -2.78 47.24
N THR A 27 -5.22 -3.70 46.63
CA THR A 27 -6.40 -4.34 47.23
C THR A 27 -6.28 -5.86 47.25
N GLN A 28 -7.12 -6.52 48.06
CA GLN A 28 -7.22 -7.97 48.14
C GLN A 28 -8.68 -8.38 48.40
N PRO A 29 -9.11 -9.58 47.96
CA PRO A 29 -10.42 -10.10 48.33
C PRO A 29 -10.49 -10.32 49.85
N LYS A 30 -11.59 -9.92 50.48
CA LYS A 30 -11.74 -10.11 51.93
C LYS A 30 -11.64 -11.59 52.31
N GLY A 31 -10.78 -11.90 53.27
CA GLY A 31 -10.50 -13.27 53.70
C GLY A 31 -9.39 -13.98 52.92
N TRP A 32 -8.84 -13.33 51.89
CA TRP A 32 -7.63 -13.73 51.18
C TRP A 32 -6.51 -12.71 51.42
N MET A 33 -5.26 -13.15 51.42
CA MET A 33 -4.09 -12.27 51.47
C MET A 33 -3.36 -12.29 50.13
N ALA A 34 -3.15 -11.10 49.56
CA ALA A 34 -2.34 -10.89 48.36
C ALA A 34 -0.84 -10.88 48.68
N SER A 35 -0.03 -11.33 47.73
CA SER A 35 1.44 -11.36 47.83
C SER A 35 2.13 -10.02 47.51
N SER A 36 1.36 -8.94 47.31
CA SER A 36 1.86 -7.58 47.09
C SER A 36 3.00 -7.24 48.06
N VAL A 37 3.97 -6.47 47.62
CA VAL A 37 5.23 -6.28 48.36
C VAL A 37 5.31 -4.89 48.99
N CYS A 38 5.68 -4.83 50.27
CA CYS A 38 6.14 -3.61 50.94
C CYS A 38 7.42 -3.92 51.72
N LYS A 39 8.55 -3.29 51.35
CA LYS A 39 9.85 -3.47 52.04
C LYS A 39 10.60 -2.15 52.16
N ASN A 40 11.21 -1.91 53.33
CA ASN A 40 11.93 -0.67 53.61
C ASN A 40 13.43 -0.81 53.35
N PHE A 41 13.93 -0.30 52.22
CA PHE A 41 15.36 -0.17 51.94
C PHE A 41 15.86 1.24 52.30
N ILE A 42 16.72 1.86 51.49
CA ILE A 42 17.01 3.31 51.57
C ILE A 42 15.71 4.12 51.35
N ILE A 43 14.78 3.58 50.54
CA ILE A 43 13.42 4.08 50.31
C ILE A 43 12.46 2.89 50.43
N THR A 44 11.22 3.12 50.87
CA THR A 44 10.16 2.10 50.91
C THR A 44 9.79 1.67 49.49
N MET A 45 10.02 0.40 49.16
CA MET A 45 9.59 -0.25 47.94
C MET A 45 8.18 -0.80 48.12
N LYS A 46 7.26 -0.40 47.24
CA LYS A 46 5.89 -0.91 47.17
C LYS A 46 5.62 -1.47 45.79
N LYS A 47 5.00 -2.64 45.72
CA LYS A 47 4.57 -3.22 44.46
C LYS A 47 3.26 -3.96 44.65
N GLU A 48 2.23 -3.51 43.95
CA GLU A 48 0.98 -4.24 43.81
C GLU A 48 1.19 -5.38 42.80
N LEU A 49 0.70 -6.57 43.14
CA LEU A 49 0.83 -7.79 42.32
C LEU A 49 -0.52 -8.52 42.12
N VAL A 50 -1.59 -7.95 42.69
CA VAL A 50 -2.94 -8.52 42.71
C VAL A 50 -3.93 -7.37 42.62
N GLU A 51 -4.94 -7.52 41.76
CA GLU A 51 -6.04 -6.58 41.60
C GLU A 51 -7.36 -7.31 41.28
N ALA A 52 -8.48 -6.60 41.38
CA ALA A 52 -9.76 -7.06 40.87
C ALA A 52 -9.83 -6.91 39.34
N ASP A 53 -10.32 -7.92 38.64
CA ASP A 53 -10.65 -7.89 37.20
C ASP A 53 -12.13 -8.23 37.01
N ALA A 54 -12.67 -8.11 35.80
CA ALA A 54 -14.06 -8.50 35.52
C ALA A 54 -14.29 -9.99 35.78
N ASP A 55 -15.46 -10.37 36.30
CA ASP A 55 -15.86 -11.77 36.44
C ASP A 55 -16.01 -12.47 35.07
N ARG A 56 -16.20 -13.79 35.10
CA ARG A 56 -16.33 -14.58 33.88
C ARG A 56 -17.67 -14.45 33.16
N ILE A 57 -18.71 -13.93 33.82
CA ILE A 57 -20.08 -13.87 33.30
C ILE A 57 -20.48 -12.45 32.85
N GLY A 58 -19.63 -11.45 33.09
CA GLY A 58 -19.82 -10.07 32.66
C GLY A 58 -20.80 -9.29 33.54
N ASN A 59 -20.92 -9.62 34.83
CA ASN A 59 -21.78 -8.85 35.73
C ASN A 59 -21.13 -7.51 36.09
N GLU A 60 -21.95 -6.46 36.22
CA GLU A 60 -21.48 -5.10 36.53
C GLU A 60 -20.74 -5.01 37.89
N ASP A 61 -21.20 -5.78 38.88
CA ASP A 61 -20.59 -5.87 40.22
C ASP A 61 -19.79 -7.17 40.42
N GLY A 62 -19.53 -7.92 39.35
CA GLY A 62 -18.79 -9.19 39.41
C GLY A 62 -17.29 -8.97 39.36
N HIS A 63 -16.54 -9.71 40.17
CA HIS A 63 -15.09 -9.60 40.26
C HIS A 63 -14.39 -10.95 40.10
N SER A 64 -13.27 -10.95 39.41
CA SER A 64 -12.27 -12.02 39.46
C SER A 64 -10.96 -11.49 40.05
N VAL A 65 -10.01 -12.38 40.36
CA VAL A 65 -8.69 -11.98 40.89
C VAL A 65 -7.64 -12.12 39.81
N ARG A 66 -7.04 -11.00 39.41
CA ARG A 66 -5.88 -10.97 38.51
C ARG A 66 -4.60 -10.82 39.30
N MET A 67 -3.66 -11.73 39.06
CA MET A 67 -2.34 -11.78 39.69
C MET A 67 -1.26 -11.71 38.63
N TRP A 68 -0.14 -11.06 38.91
CA TRP A 68 1.00 -11.03 37.99
C TRP A 68 2.34 -11.01 38.70
N ASN A 69 3.34 -11.57 38.03
CA ASN A 69 4.73 -11.52 38.46
C ASN A 69 5.33 -10.17 38.03
N ASP A 70 6.05 -9.48 38.92
CA ASP A 70 6.65 -8.20 38.56
C ASP A 70 7.99 -7.96 39.25
N TYR A 71 8.82 -7.14 38.63
CA TYR A 71 10.10 -6.73 39.18
C TYR A 71 9.93 -5.76 40.35
N VAL A 72 10.54 -6.11 41.49
CA VAL A 72 10.60 -5.27 42.69
C VAL A 72 12.06 -4.89 42.93
N GLY A 73 12.40 -3.63 42.63
CA GLY A 73 13.76 -3.12 42.75
C GLY A 73 13.91 -1.65 42.46
N MET A 74 15.10 -1.11 42.73
CA MET A 74 15.47 0.28 42.47
C MET A 74 16.89 0.36 41.90
N PHE A 75 17.12 1.30 40.97
CA PHE A 75 18.44 1.50 40.33
C PHE A 75 19.05 0.24 39.70
N GLY A 76 18.21 -0.68 39.19
CA GLY A 76 18.63 -1.95 38.59
C GLY A 76 18.95 -3.06 39.60
N ILE A 77 18.81 -2.82 40.90
CA ILE A 77 18.98 -3.83 41.96
C ILE A 77 17.58 -4.27 42.43
N GLY A 78 17.24 -5.54 42.21
CA GLY A 78 15.95 -6.11 42.56
C GLY A 78 15.68 -7.44 41.87
N ALA A 79 14.56 -8.08 42.22
CA ALA A 79 14.18 -9.40 41.73
C ALA A 79 12.70 -9.43 41.32
N THR A 80 12.34 -10.37 40.45
CA THR A 80 10.93 -10.72 40.20
C THR A 80 10.29 -11.24 41.48
N ALA A 81 9.16 -10.65 41.88
CA ALA A 81 8.29 -11.15 42.93
C ALA A 81 7.06 -11.84 42.31
N PRO A 82 6.67 -13.02 42.80
CA PRO A 82 5.51 -13.72 42.27
C PRO A 82 4.19 -13.11 42.77
N GLY A 83 3.24 -12.93 41.85
CA GLY A 83 1.85 -12.58 42.17
C GLY A 83 1.07 -13.82 42.58
N TYR A 84 0.54 -13.84 43.80
CA TYR A 84 -0.31 -14.91 44.30
C TYR A 84 -1.30 -14.42 45.38
N ILE A 85 -2.34 -15.21 45.60
CA ILE A 85 -3.26 -15.06 46.75
C ILE A 85 -3.25 -16.32 47.61
N THR A 86 -3.54 -16.16 48.90
CA THR A 86 -3.63 -17.28 49.84
C THR A 86 -4.73 -17.09 50.90
N LEU A 87 -5.34 -18.18 51.37
CA LEU A 87 -6.22 -18.16 52.56
C LEU A 87 -5.44 -18.05 53.88
N GLY A 88 -4.11 -18.19 53.83
CA GLY A 88 -3.21 -17.94 54.95
C GLY A 88 -2.70 -16.50 54.96
N LYS A 89 -1.43 -16.36 55.33
CA LYS A 89 -0.69 -15.10 55.28
C LYS A 89 0.50 -15.21 54.33
N ALA A 90 0.71 -14.20 53.51
CA ALA A 90 1.91 -14.07 52.68
C ALA A 90 3.12 -13.62 53.51
N TRP A 91 4.31 -14.08 53.15
CA TRP A 91 5.58 -13.62 53.69
C TRP A 91 6.64 -13.57 52.59
N ALA A 92 7.66 -12.72 52.79
CA ALA A 92 8.79 -12.59 51.88
C ALA A 92 10.06 -12.16 52.63
N TYR A 93 11.18 -12.68 52.16
CA TYR A 93 12.55 -12.31 52.52
C TYR A 93 13.30 -11.90 51.25
N GLY A 94 13.83 -10.67 51.21
CA GLY A 94 14.62 -10.18 50.08
C GLY A 94 16.12 -10.15 50.40
N ASP A 95 16.92 -10.94 49.70
CA ASP A 95 18.37 -10.89 49.80
C ASP A 95 18.96 -9.83 48.87
N VAL A 96 18.94 -8.58 49.32
CA VAL A 96 19.49 -7.42 48.59
C VAL A 96 21.00 -7.50 48.35
N SER A 97 21.72 -8.39 49.03
CA SER A 97 23.19 -8.47 48.97
C SER A 97 23.68 -9.39 47.85
N ASN A 98 22.87 -10.38 47.47
CA ASN A 98 23.22 -11.40 46.47
C ASN A 98 22.17 -11.51 45.35
N VAL A 99 21.36 -10.46 45.14
CA VAL A 99 20.26 -10.48 44.15
C VAL A 99 20.76 -10.92 42.79
N GLY A 100 20.17 -11.98 42.24
CA GLY A 100 20.51 -12.48 40.91
C GLY A 100 21.83 -13.23 40.80
N THR A 101 22.51 -13.54 41.91
CA THR A 101 23.67 -14.44 41.94
C THR A 101 23.25 -15.85 42.39
N PRO A 102 24.08 -16.89 42.16
CA PRO A 102 23.82 -18.23 42.68
C PRO A 102 23.70 -18.30 44.22
N GLU A 103 24.17 -17.27 44.93
CA GLU A 103 24.10 -17.12 46.38
C GLU A 103 22.84 -16.35 46.86
N ASP A 104 21.91 -15.99 45.96
CA ASP A 104 20.66 -15.33 46.30
C ASP A 104 19.81 -16.18 47.26
N THR A 105 19.67 -15.71 48.49
CA THR A 105 18.89 -16.40 49.54
C THR A 105 17.45 -15.92 49.68
N SER A 106 16.94 -15.08 48.76
CA SER A 106 15.56 -14.59 48.84
C SER A 106 14.56 -15.73 48.74
N ASP A 107 13.54 -15.69 49.58
CA ASP A 107 12.48 -16.70 49.67
C ASP A 107 11.16 -16.02 50.03
N GLY A 108 10.06 -16.73 49.84
CA GLY A 108 8.75 -16.28 50.23
C GLY A 108 7.74 -17.42 50.16
N GLY A 109 6.52 -17.08 50.54
CA GLY A 109 5.41 -18.00 50.41
C GLY A 109 4.30 -17.70 51.41
N ALA A 110 3.59 -18.74 51.82
CA ALA A 110 2.42 -18.63 52.67
C ALA A 110 2.57 -19.43 53.97
N TYR A 111 1.94 -18.94 55.04
CA TYR A 111 1.86 -19.65 56.31
C TYR A 111 0.49 -19.48 56.95
N GLY A 112 0.13 -20.41 57.84
CA GLY A 112 -1.21 -20.48 58.39
C GLY A 112 -2.24 -20.95 57.36
N GLY A 113 -3.49 -20.58 57.60
CA GLY A 113 -4.63 -20.97 56.78
C GLY A 113 -5.93 -20.71 57.53
N VAL A 114 -7.01 -21.35 57.09
CA VAL A 114 -8.35 -21.23 57.68
C VAL A 114 -8.78 -22.55 58.33
N ALA A 115 -9.71 -22.45 59.28
CA ALA A 115 -10.34 -23.63 59.88
C ALA A 115 -11.10 -24.43 58.82
N PHE A 116 -10.87 -25.74 58.78
CA PHE A 116 -11.46 -26.60 57.76
C PHE A 116 -11.59 -28.03 58.27
N THR A 117 -12.81 -28.53 58.30
CA THR A 117 -13.14 -29.86 58.85
C THR A 117 -13.84 -30.79 57.85
N SER A 118 -13.92 -30.35 56.59
CA SER A 118 -14.64 -31.05 55.53
C SER A 118 -13.70 -31.86 54.64
N ARG A 119 -14.24 -32.80 53.85
CA ARG A 119 -13.46 -33.59 52.88
C ARG A 119 -14.05 -33.55 51.45
N PRO A 120 -13.90 -32.44 50.71
CA PRO A 120 -14.38 -32.33 49.34
C PRO A 120 -13.66 -33.26 48.37
N ASP A 121 -14.34 -33.63 47.29
CA ASP A 121 -13.80 -34.53 46.27
C ASP A 121 -12.88 -33.81 45.28
N SER A 122 -13.19 -32.55 44.96
CA SER A 122 -12.36 -31.74 44.05
C SER A 122 -12.42 -30.25 44.35
N LEU A 123 -11.40 -29.53 43.89
CA LEU A 123 -11.39 -28.07 43.82
C LEU A 123 -11.61 -27.67 42.36
N ALA A 124 -12.61 -26.81 42.12
CA ALA A 124 -12.93 -26.30 40.79
C ALA A 124 -12.88 -24.77 40.76
N PHE A 125 -12.46 -24.21 39.63
CA PHE A 125 -12.27 -22.77 39.42
C PHE A 125 -12.16 -22.47 37.93
N TYR A 126 -12.26 -21.21 37.52
CA TYR A 126 -12.04 -20.74 36.15
C TYR A 126 -10.77 -19.90 36.09
N ILE A 127 -10.05 -19.97 34.96
CA ILE A 127 -8.84 -19.18 34.76
C ILE A 127 -8.75 -18.53 33.38
N LYS A 128 -8.00 -17.43 33.32
CA LYS A 128 -7.29 -16.91 32.14
C LYS A 128 -5.81 -16.83 32.47
N ARG A 129 -4.93 -16.99 31.48
CA ARG A 129 -3.48 -16.95 31.68
C ARG A 129 -2.79 -16.32 30.47
N THR A 130 -1.83 -15.44 30.72
CA THR A 130 -1.03 -14.80 29.66
C THR A 130 0.43 -14.68 30.09
N HIS A 131 1.37 -15.11 29.25
CA HIS A 131 2.79 -14.82 29.39
C HIS A 131 3.15 -13.44 28.82
N ALA A 132 4.21 -12.82 29.35
CA ALA A 132 4.75 -11.62 28.75
C ALA A 132 5.26 -11.92 27.32
N HIS A 133 4.77 -11.18 26.32
CA HIS A 133 5.20 -11.34 24.92
C HIS A 133 6.53 -10.64 24.59
N GLU A 134 6.97 -9.72 25.45
CA GLU A 134 8.21 -8.97 25.28
C GLU A 134 9.08 -9.09 26.53
N LYS A 135 10.40 -9.15 26.32
CA LYS A 135 11.37 -9.19 27.41
C LYS A 135 11.28 -7.90 28.25
N PRO A 136 10.98 -7.99 29.55
CA PRO A 136 10.85 -6.81 30.39
C PRO A 136 12.21 -6.14 30.61
N ALA A 137 12.18 -4.82 30.84
CA ALA A 137 13.37 -4.01 31.05
C ALA A 137 14.19 -4.48 32.27
N ASN A 138 13.52 -5.00 33.30
CA ASN A 138 14.12 -5.59 34.48
C ASN A 138 13.35 -6.84 34.89
N GLY A 139 14.02 -7.78 35.57
CA GLY A 139 13.42 -9.04 35.99
C GLY A 139 13.71 -10.20 35.03
N SER A 140 13.41 -11.40 35.50
CA SER A 140 13.55 -12.63 34.73
C SER A 140 12.48 -12.72 33.65
N PHE A 141 12.85 -13.20 32.46
CA PHE A 141 11.92 -13.43 31.34
C PHE A 141 11.80 -14.93 31.10
N ASN A 142 10.59 -15.48 31.24
CA ASN A 142 10.33 -16.88 31.00
C ASN A 142 8.93 -17.08 30.39
N GLU A 143 8.92 -17.32 29.09
CA GLU A 143 7.71 -17.58 28.29
C GLU A 143 7.20 -19.02 28.43
N SER A 144 7.91 -19.86 29.19
CA SER A 144 7.57 -21.26 29.45
C SER A 144 7.27 -21.54 30.92
N GLU A 145 7.19 -20.49 31.75
CA GLU A 145 6.78 -20.64 33.14
C GLU A 145 5.41 -21.32 33.21
N ARG A 146 5.15 -22.11 34.25
CA ARG A 146 3.82 -22.64 34.54
C ARG A 146 3.24 -21.92 35.75
N ALA A 147 1.93 -21.71 35.78
CA ALA A 147 1.25 -21.19 36.97
C ALA A 147 0.89 -22.36 37.91
N THR A 148 0.69 -22.05 39.19
CA THR A 148 0.48 -23.10 40.21
C THR A 148 -0.77 -22.85 41.04
N VAL A 149 -1.50 -23.92 41.29
CA VAL A 149 -2.56 -23.98 42.30
C VAL A 149 -2.18 -25.03 43.33
N VAL A 150 -2.08 -24.62 44.59
CA VAL A 150 -1.74 -25.50 45.71
C VAL A 150 -2.94 -25.60 46.64
N PHE A 151 -3.41 -26.81 46.89
CA PHE A 151 -4.35 -27.11 47.96
C PHE A 151 -3.67 -28.01 48.98
N TYR A 152 -3.82 -27.72 50.27
CA TYR A 152 -3.41 -28.65 51.31
C TYR A 152 -4.24 -28.48 52.59
N SER A 153 -4.39 -29.58 53.32
CA SER A 153 -5.11 -29.62 54.60
C SER A 153 -4.39 -30.49 55.61
N TRP A 154 -4.51 -30.17 56.90
CA TRP A 154 -3.76 -30.83 57.98
C TRP A 154 -4.49 -30.80 59.32
N THR A 155 -4.04 -31.64 60.25
CA THR A 155 -4.36 -31.59 61.69
C THR A 155 -3.15 -31.12 62.48
N GLY A 156 -3.32 -30.61 63.70
CA GLY A 156 -2.20 -30.18 64.55
C GLY A 156 -1.54 -28.89 64.03
N SER A 157 -0.33 -28.57 64.48
CA SER A 157 0.40 -27.38 63.99
C SER A 157 1.90 -27.64 63.81
N SER A 158 2.53 -26.94 62.85
CA SER A 158 4.00 -26.89 62.72
C SER A 158 4.54 -25.53 63.13
N VAL A 159 5.80 -25.49 63.56
CA VAL A 159 6.54 -24.25 63.85
C VAL A 159 7.98 -24.40 63.35
N SER A 160 8.43 -23.45 62.53
CA SER A 160 9.82 -23.32 62.08
C SER A 160 10.33 -21.89 62.26
N LYS A 161 11.64 -21.74 62.43
CA LYS A 161 12.29 -20.41 62.46
C LYS A 161 12.55 -19.95 61.03
N VAL A 162 11.91 -18.86 60.62
CA VAL A 162 11.99 -18.34 59.24
C VAL A 162 12.49 -16.91 59.28
N THR A 163 13.52 -16.64 58.49
CA THR A 163 14.00 -15.27 58.25
C THR A 163 13.07 -14.60 57.24
N THR A 164 12.57 -13.42 57.59
CA THR A 164 11.74 -12.54 56.78
C THR A 164 12.37 -11.15 56.73
N GLY A 165 11.76 -10.21 56.02
CA GLY A 165 12.30 -8.84 55.89
C GLY A 165 13.30 -8.74 54.75
N MET A 166 14.47 -8.12 54.97
CA MET A 166 15.54 -8.01 53.97
C MET A 166 16.90 -8.35 54.58
N SER A 167 17.90 -8.76 53.78
CA SER A 167 19.21 -9.19 54.31
C SER A 167 19.99 -8.11 55.07
N ASN A 168 19.69 -6.82 54.86
CA ASN A 168 20.24 -5.71 55.62
C ASN A 168 19.47 -5.38 56.93
N ALA A 169 18.27 -5.96 57.11
CA ALA A 169 17.44 -5.86 58.31
C ALA A 169 16.60 -7.14 58.47
N PRO A 170 17.24 -8.30 58.72
CA PRO A 170 16.54 -9.58 58.76
C PRO A 170 15.71 -9.70 60.04
N GLU A 171 14.53 -10.28 59.93
CA GLU A 171 13.65 -10.58 61.06
C GLU A 171 13.37 -12.08 61.11
N VAL A 172 13.82 -12.75 62.18
CA VAL A 172 13.54 -14.18 62.38
C VAL A 172 12.26 -14.31 63.19
N ILE A 173 11.26 -14.97 62.62
CA ILE A 173 9.99 -15.25 63.28
C ILE A 173 9.78 -16.76 63.47
N ASP A 174 9.07 -17.13 64.52
CA ASP A 174 8.53 -18.48 64.66
C ASP A 174 7.27 -18.55 63.78
N MET A 175 7.41 -19.14 62.59
CA MET A 175 6.36 -19.23 61.59
C MET A 175 5.53 -20.49 61.83
N VAL A 176 4.25 -20.30 62.11
CA VAL A 176 3.31 -21.40 62.37
C VAL A 176 2.66 -21.84 61.07
N ASP A 177 2.62 -23.15 60.82
CA ASP A 177 2.00 -23.78 59.65
C ASP A 177 2.50 -23.20 58.32
N ARG A 178 3.83 -23.05 58.18
CA ARG A 178 4.45 -22.72 56.89
C ARG A 178 4.11 -23.79 55.85
N GLU A 179 3.74 -23.38 54.64
CA GLU A 179 3.33 -24.28 53.56
C GLU A 179 4.34 -25.40 53.27
N LYS A 180 5.64 -25.06 53.24
CA LYS A 180 6.73 -26.03 52.99
C LYS A 180 6.89 -27.04 54.13
N ASP A 181 6.55 -26.66 55.37
CA ASP A 181 6.61 -27.54 56.54
C ASP A 181 5.45 -28.54 56.52
N ILE A 182 4.23 -28.05 56.27
CA ILE A 182 3.02 -28.90 56.24
C ILE A 182 3.05 -29.89 55.08
N LEU A 183 3.54 -29.46 53.91
CA LEU A 183 3.72 -30.31 52.74
C LEU A 183 4.91 -31.29 52.87
N GLY A 184 5.72 -31.17 53.93
CA GLY A 184 6.90 -32.01 54.14
C GLY A 184 8.04 -31.74 53.16
N LYS A 185 8.05 -30.59 52.48
CA LYS A 185 9.14 -30.14 51.59
C LYS A 185 10.36 -29.68 52.40
N ILE A 186 10.15 -29.19 53.62
CA ILE A 186 11.18 -28.89 54.62
C ILE A 186 10.83 -29.65 55.89
N THR A 187 11.79 -30.39 56.44
CA THR A 187 11.63 -31.16 57.68
C THR A 187 12.67 -30.80 58.74
N GLU A 188 13.82 -30.27 58.33
CA GLU A 188 14.88 -29.84 59.24
C GLU A 188 14.45 -28.58 60.00
N GLY A 189 14.62 -28.59 61.33
CA GLY A 189 14.26 -27.46 62.19
C GLY A 189 12.76 -27.24 62.40
N VAL A 190 11.90 -28.08 61.81
CA VAL A 190 10.44 -28.04 61.99
C VAL A 190 10.06 -28.79 63.26
N THR A 191 9.24 -28.16 64.10
CA THR A 191 8.70 -28.75 65.34
C THR A 191 7.16 -28.72 65.33
N GLY A 192 6.52 -29.52 66.19
CA GLY A 192 5.05 -29.58 66.29
C GLY A 192 4.48 -30.96 65.96
N ASP A 193 3.15 -31.06 65.94
CA ASP A 193 2.39 -32.31 65.75
C ASP A 193 1.58 -32.33 64.44
N ALA A 194 1.85 -31.38 63.54
CA ALA A 194 1.18 -31.28 62.25
C ALA A 194 1.23 -32.60 61.46
N LYS A 195 0.09 -32.99 60.88
CA LYS A 195 -0.03 -34.13 59.97
C LYS A 195 -0.82 -33.75 58.74
N LEU A 196 -0.21 -33.95 57.57
CA LEU A 196 -0.85 -33.74 56.29
C LEU A 196 -2.05 -34.69 56.11
N VAL A 197 -3.20 -34.15 55.76
CA VAL A 197 -4.44 -34.90 55.49
C VAL A 197 -4.69 -35.04 53.99
N ALA A 198 -4.50 -33.97 53.22
CA ALA A 198 -4.60 -33.99 51.78
C ALA A 198 -3.73 -32.91 51.16
N SER A 199 -3.25 -33.12 49.94
CA SER A 199 -2.55 -32.10 49.16
C SER A 199 -2.64 -32.32 47.67
N ASN A 200 -2.66 -31.22 46.92
CA ASN A 200 -2.56 -31.20 45.47
C ASN A 200 -1.69 -30.02 45.02
N GLU A 201 -0.84 -30.29 44.04
CA GLU A 201 -0.13 -29.28 43.26
C GLU A 201 -0.62 -29.42 41.82
N TYR A 202 -1.35 -28.42 41.34
CA TYR A 202 -1.88 -28.39 39.99
C TYR A 202 -1.15 -27.32 39.19
N TYR A 203 -0.62 -27.71 38.04
CA TYR A 203 0.17 -26.84 37.17
C TYR A 203 -0.63 -26.48 35.93
N ILE A 204 -0.62 -25.20 35.58
CA ILE A 204 -1.25 -24.65 34.39
C ILE A 204 -0.12 -24.26 33.43
N GLU A 205 -0.09 -24.90 32.26
CA GLU A 205 0.91 -24.65 31.21
C GLU A 205 0.31 -23.81 30.08
N GLY A 206 1.15 -23.05 29.38
CA GLY A 206 0.75 -22.22 28.24
C GLY A 206 -0.18 -21.06 28.57
N ASP A 207 -0.61 -20.36 27.52
CA ASP A 207 -1.60 -19.28 27.56
C ASP A 207 -3.02 -19.83 27.50
N VAL A 208 -3.94 -19.13 28.17
CA VAL A 208 -5.37 -19.45 28.22
C VAL A 208 -6.14 -18.16 28.06
N GLU A 209 -6.50 -17.86 26.81
CA GLU A 209 -7.16 -16.60 26.42
C GLU A 209 -8.61 -16.53 26.93
N ASN A 210 -9.37 -17.62 26.72
CA ASN A 210 -10.77 -17.72 27.13
C ASN A 210 -10.92 -18.36 28.52
N TRP A 211 -11.91 -17.90 29.28
CA TRP A 211 -12.25 -18.46 30.59
C TRP A 211 -12.41 -19.98 30.54
N THR A 212 -11.45 -20.68 31.13
CA THR A 212 -11.40 -22.13 31.08
C THR A 212 -11.63 -22.73 32.46
N ARG A 213 -12.63 -23.60 32.56
CA ARG A 213 -12.93 -24.31 33.81
C ARG A 213 -11.86 -25.37 34.07
N ASN A 214 -11.26 -25.30 35.25
CA ASN A 214 -10.37 -26.31 35.78
C ASN A 214 -10.99 -27.00 37.00
N SER A 215 -10.67 -28.28 37.18
CA SER A 215 -11.14 -29.06 38.30
C SER A 215 -10.19 -30.23 38.53
N PHE A 216 -9.68 -30.39 39.74
CA PHE A 216 -8.82 -31.53 40.07
C PHE A 216 -9.27 -32.22 41.35
N ALA A 217 -9.13 -33.54 41.35
CA ALA A 217 -9.50 -34.39 42.48
C ALA A 217 -8.55 -34.16 43.66
N ILE A 218 -9.11 -34.07 44.87
CA ILE A 218 -8.32 -33.88 46.08
C ILE A 218 -7.68 -35.21 46.50
N ASP A 219 -6.35 -35.20 46.66
CA ASP A 219 -5.56 -36.38 47.00
C ASP A 219 -5.37 -36.49 48.51
N TYR A 220 -6.23 -37.30 49.14
CA TYR A 220 -6.21 -37.57 50.57
C TYR A 220 -5.10 -38.56 50.95
N LYS A 221 -4.22 -38.14 51.85
CA LYS A 221 -3.13 -38.92 52.44
C LYS A 221 -3.53 -39.60 53.76
N SER A 222 -4.64 -39.17 54.36
CA SER A 222 -5.17 -39.68 55.62
C SER A 222 -6.70 -39.77 55.56
N ASP A 223 -7.26 -40.71 56.34
CA ASP A 223 -8.71 -40.84 56.52
C ASP A 223 -9.27 -39.98 57.67
N VAL A 224 -8.41 -39.23 58.37
CA VAL A 224 -8.81 -38.30 59.43
C VAL A 224 -9.35 -37.00 58.80
N ASN A 225 -10.36 -36.39 59.41
CA ASN A 225 -10.83 -35.07 58.99
C ASN A 225 -9.76 -34.01 59.27
N PRO A 226 -9.55 -33.05 58.36
CA PRO A 226 -8.63 -31.94 58.62
C PRO A 226 -9.13 -31.05 59.76
N GLU A 227 -8.23 -30.24 60.30
CA GLU A 227 -8.55 -29.13 61.20
C GLU A 227 -8.37 -27.78 60.51
N LYS A 228 -7.41 -27.71 59.58
CA LYS A 228 -7.01 -26.51 58.84
C LYS A 228 -6.77 -26.82 57.36
N MET A 229 -6.88 -25.80 56.53
CA MET A 229 -6.49 -25.85 55.12
C MET A 229 -5.88 -24.53 54.66
N ASN A 230 -5.22 -24.58 53.51
CA ASN A 230 -4.88 -23.41 52.73
C ASN A 230 -5.03 -23.69 51.22
N ILE A 231 -5.31 -22.63 50.47
CA ILE A 231 -5.31 -22.61 49.01
C ILE A 231 -4.38 -21.49 48.58
N ILE A 232 -3.57 -21.75 47.56
CA ILE A 232 -2.67 -20.78 46.96
C ILE A 232 -2.89 -20.80 45.45
N PHE A 233 -3.19 -19.65 44.86
CA PHE A 233 -3.16 -19.45 43.41
C PHE A 233 -2.00 -18.52 43.09
N ALA A 234 -1.10 -18.94 42.21
CA ALA A 234 0.09 -18.19 41.85
C ALA A 234 0.24 -18.08 40.33
N ALA A 235 0.58 -16.89 39.84
CA ALA A 235 0.92 -16.65 38.45
C ALA A 235 2.24 -17.33 38.02
N SER A 236 2.98 -17.86 39.00
CA SER A 236 4.30 -18.47 38.85
C SER A 236 4.34 -19.97 39.14
N ASP A 237 5.49 -20.59 38.87
CA ASP A 237 5.82 -21.89 39.46
C ASP A 237 6.14 -21.66 40.93
N TYR A 238 5.17 -21.92 41.80
CA TYR A 238 5.18 -21.44 43.18
C TYR A 238 6.35 -22.00 44.00
N PHE A 239 6.83 -23.20 43.68
CA PHE A 239 7.94 -23.84 44.37
C PHE A 239 9.28 -23.75 43.62
N ASP A 240 9.30 -23.23 42.39
CA ASP A 240 10.51 -23.02 41.59
C ASP A 240 10.72 -21.54 41.27
N ARG A 241 11.45 -20.86 42.15
CA ARG A 241 11.81 -19.45 41.98
C ARG A 241 12.66 -19.20 40.73
N SER A 242 13.42 -20.19 40.25
CA SER A 242 14.29 -20.03 39.08
C SER A 242 13.50 -19.91 37.77
N ALA A 243 12.26 -20.38 37.76
CA ALA A 243 11.36 -20.33 36.62
C ALA A 243 10.56 -19.03 36.50
N LEU A 244 10.71 -18.07 37.43
CA LEU A 244 9.91 -16.84 37.42
C LEU A 244 9.99 -16.08 36.09
N GLY A 245 8.85 -15.73 35.51
CA GLY A 245 8.74 -14.81 34.38
C GLY A 245 8.02 -13.52 34.76
N THR A 246 8.71 -12.39 34.70
CA THR A 246 8.17 -11.04 34.93
C THR A 246 7.15 -10.70 33.84
N GLY A 247 5.99 -10.19 34.25
CA GLY A 247 4.86 -9.86 33.38
C GLY A 247 3.88 -11.01 33.14
N ASN A 248 4.20 -12.24 33.57
CA ASN A 248 3.28 -13.37 33.46
C ASN A 248 2.09 -13.18 34.42
N THR A 249 0.89 -13.49 33.95
CA THR A 249 -0.37 -13.23 34.64
C THR A 249 -1.21 -14.49 34.80
N LEU A 250 -1.96 -14.57 35.90
CA LEU A 250 -3.03 -15.55 36.11
C LEU A 250 -4.25 -14.81 36.64
N THR A 251 -5.39 -14.98 35.99
CA THR A 251 -6.69 -14.51 36.49
C THR A 251 -7.51 -15.72 36.94
N VAL A 252 -8.14 -15.64 38.11
CA VAL A 252 -8.90 -16.75 38.71
C VAL A 252 -10.28 -16.26 39.13
N ASP A 253 -11.29 -17.08 38.87
CA ASP A 253 -12.67 -16.82 39.26
C ASP A 253 -13.37 -18.10 39.73
N ASP A 254 -14.47 -17.94 40.47
CA ASP A 254 -15.47 -18.98 40.72
C ASP A 254 -14.93 -20.24 41.44
N VAL A 255 -14.00 -20.02 42.37
CA VAL A 255 -13.32 -21.05 43.18
C VAL A 255 -14.33 -21.71 44.11
N ARG A 256 -14.47 -23.03 44.01
CA ARG A 256 -15.39 -23.80 44.83
C ARG A 256 -14.93 -25.21 45.08
N PHE A 257 -15.20 -25.68 46.29
CA PHE A 257 -15.12 -27.09 46.60
C PHE A 257 -16.33 -27.83 46.04
N ILE A 258 -16.05 -28.93 45.35
CA ILE A 258 -17.05 -29.86 44.87
C ILE A 258 -17.14 -31.00 45.88
N TYR A 259 -18.34 -31.16 46.42
CA TYR A 259 -18.72 -32.26 47.31
C TYR A 259 -19.74 -33.08 46.55
N ASN A 260 -19.39 -34.32 46.28
CA ASN A 260 -20.11 -35.16 45.36
C ASN A 260 -21.20 -35.97 46.07
N SER A 261 -22.23 -35.32 46.60
CA SER A 261 -23.49 -35.99 46.98
C SER A 261 -24.41 -36.24 45.77
N ARG A 262 -23.82 -36.46 44.58
CA ARG A 262 -24.53 -36.72 43.32
C ARG A 262 -24.30 -38.15 42.85
N LEU A 263 -25.18 -38.65 41.99
CA LEU A 263 -24.99 -39.96 41.36
C LEU A 263 -23.84 -39.91 40.35
N LYS A 264 -22.94 -40.87 40.44
CA LYS A 264 -21.90 -41.20 39.45
C LYS A 264 -22.44 -42.05 38.31
N SER A 265 -23.36 -42.95 38.62
CA SER A 265 -23.99 -43.83 37.64
C SER A 265 -25.36 -44.23 38.12
N LEU A 266 -26.30 -44.35 37.18
CA LEU A 266 -27.62 -44.88 37.40
C LEU A 266 -27.94 -45.94 36.35
N THR A 267 -28.23 -47.15 36.79
CA THR A 267 -28.70 -48.24 35.92
C THR A 267 -30.09 -48.70 36.35
N VAL A 268 -30.90 -49.09 35.37
CA VAL A 268 -32.21 -49.69 35.57
C VAL A 268 -32.28 -50.96 34.71
N GLY A 269 -32.55 -52.10 35.34
CA GLY A 269 -32.54 -53.40 34.65
C GLY A 269 -31.15 -53.81 34.14
N GLY A 270 -30.08 -53.23 34.70
CA GLY A 270 -28.71 -53.46 34.26
C GLY A 270 -28.27 -52.61 33.06
N GLN A 271 -29.15 -51.79 32.49
CA GLN A 271 -28.80 -50.81 31.45
C GLN A 271 -28.63 -49.43 32.07
N GLU A 272 -27.66 -48.65 31.59
CA GLU A 272 -27.52 -47.25 31.99
C GLU A 272 -28.75 -46.45 31.56
N VAL A 273 -29.20 -45.54 32.42
CA VAL A 273 -30.28 -44.63 32.08
C VAL A 273 -29.83 -43.72 30.93
N SER A 274 -30.54 -43.78 29.81
CA SER A 274 -30.25 -42.94 28.64
C SER A 274 -30.35 -41.46 29.02
N GLY A 275 -29.35 -40.67 28.61
CA GLY A 275 -29.26 -39.25 28.97
C GLY A 275 -28.99 -38.98 30.45
N PHE A 276 -28.45 -39.96 31.19
CA PHE A 276 -28.06 -39.76 32.58
C PHE A 276 -27.04 -38.62 32.72
N ASP A 277 -27.43 -37.59 33.45
CA ASP A 277 -26.59 -36.48 33.86
C ASP A 277 -26.72 -36.26 35.38
N ASN A 278 -25.60 -36.03 36.05
CA ASN A 278 -25.58 -35.93 37.50
C ASN A 278 -26.28 -34.64 38.04
N GLY A 279 -26.62 -33.69 37.17
CA GLY A 279 -27.42 -32.51 37.46
C GLY A 279 -28.90 -32.64 37.09
N VAL A 280 -29.31 -33.75 36.45
CA VAL A 280 -30.72 -34.03 36.16
C VAL A 280 -31.31 -34.85 37.30
N PHE A 281 -32.29 -34.27 37.99
CA PHE A 281 -32.91 -34.85 39.17
C PHE A 281 -34.22 -35.58 38.88
N GLU A 282 -34.76 -35.48 37.67
CA GLU A 282 -35.98 -36.16 37.29
C GLU A 282 -35.79 -36.88 35.95
N TYR A 283 -36.12 -38.16 35.94
CA TYR A 283 -36.10 -39.00 34.75
C TYR A 283 -37.46 -39.63 34.53
N GLN A 284 -37.88 -39.71 33.28
CA GLN A 284 -39.00 -40.54 32.88
C GLN A 284 -38.48 -41.74 32.09
N LEU A 285 -38.79 -42.93 32.58
CA LEU A 285 -38.37 -44.21 31.99
C LEU A 285 -39.59 -44.99 31.50
N PRO A 286 -39.42 -45.95 30.57
CA PRO A 286 -40.53 -46.74 30.06
C PRO A 286 -41.30 -47.44 31.18
N GLY A 287 -42.63 -47.45 31.07
CA GLY A 287 -43.51 -47.98 32.12
C GLY A 287 -43.34 -49.47 32.39
N ASP A 288 -42.93 -50.24 31.39
CA ASP A 288 -42.62 -51.67 31.51
C ASP A 288 -41.33 -51.96 32.32
N MET A 289 -40.47 -50.95 32.53
CA MET A 289 -39.29 -51.05 33.38
C MET A 289 -39.59 -50.79 34.88
N VAL A 290 -40.84 -50.58 35.28
CA VAL A 290 -41.20 -50.22 36.67
C VAL A 290 -40.66 -51.20 37.70
N ASP A 291 -40.61 -52.49 37.38
CA ASP A 291 -40.13 -53.57 38.26
C ASP A 291 -38.66 -53.95 38.05
N ALA A 292 -37.97 -53.26 37.14
CA ALA A 292 -36.55 -53.47 36.90
C ALA A 292 -35.72 -53.02 38.11
N LYS A 293 -34.59 -53.71 38.35
CA LYS A 293 -33.67 -53.38 39.44
C LYS A 293 -33.02 -52.02 39.19
N VAL A 294 -33.13 -51.10 40.14
CA VAL A 294 -32.45 -49.80 40.11
C VAL A 294 -31.14 -49.91 40.90
N GLU A 295 -30.02 -49.59 40.25
CA GLU A 295 -28.71 -49.52 40.90
C GLU A 295 -28.11 -48.13 40.69
N ALA A 296 -27.70 -47.51 41.79
CA ALA A 296 -27.19 -46.15 41.82
C ALA A 296 -25.88 -46.13 42.60
N LYS A 297 -24.88 -45.42 42.07
CA LYS A 297 -23.60 -45.21 42.76
C LYS A 297 -23.40 -43.72 42.94
N ALA A 298 -23.01 -43.29 44.13
CA ALA A 298 -22.62 -41.90 44.37
C ALA A 298 -21.21 -41.63 43.82
N PHE A 299 -20.93 -40.37 43.52
CA PHE A 299 -19.57 -39.92 43.19
C PHE A 299 -18.69 -39.82 44.43
N GLY A 300 -19.21 -39.31 45.55
CA GLY A 300 -18.47 -39.17 46.80
C GLY A 300 -18.10 -40.53 47.37
N LYS A 301 -16.81 -40.74 47.68
CA LYS A 301 -16.30 -41.98 48.28
C LYS A 301 -17.07 -42.37 49.55
N ASP A 302 -17.49 -41.36 50.33
CA ASP A 302 -18.19 -41.50 51.59
C ASP A 302 -19.69 -41.15 51.50
N ALA A 303 -20.21 -40.87 50.30
CA ALA A 303 -21.62 -40.55 50.08
C ALA A 303 -22.48 -41.83 50.11
N LYS A 304 -23.62 -41.75 50.80
CA LYS A 304 -24.59 -42.85 50.93
C LYS A 304 -25.71 -42.70 49.91
N VAL A 305 -26.12 -43.82 49.31
CA VAL A 305 -27.26 -43.89 48.40
C VAL A 305 -28.40 -44.65 49.06
N ALA A 306 -29.58 -44.02 49.16
CA ALA A 306 -30.81 -44.65 49.60
C ALA A 306 -31.83 -44.67 48.45
N VAL A 307 -32.30 -45.85 48.07
CA VAL A 307 -33.31 -46.02 47.02
C VAL A 307 -34.63 -46.42 47.67
N SER A 308 -35.71 -45.74 47.32
CA SER A 308 -37.07 -46.03 47.78
C SER A 308 -38.04 -46.04 46.60
N LYS A 309 -39.03 -46.93 46.62
CA LYS A 309 -40.02 -47.09 45.53
C LYS A 309 -41.42 -46.83 46.07
N ASN A 310 -42.18 -46.00 45.37
CA ASN A 310 -43.58 -45.70 45.65
C ASN A 310 -44.39 -45.71 44.36
N GLY A 311 -45.08 -46.83 44.10
CA GLY A 311 -45.83 -47.03 42.86
C GLY A 311 -44.92 -47.00 41.63
N ASN A 312 -45.22 -46.12 40.68
CA ASN A 312 -44.45 -45.89 39.46
C ASN A 312 -43.32 -44.86 39.63
N VAL A 313 -43.02 -44.42 40.86
CA VAL A 313 -41.94 -43.48 41.15
C VAL A 313 -40.88 -44.17 42.02
N THR A 314 -39.63 -44.12 41.60
CA THR A 314 -38.47 -44.48 42.42
C THR A 314 -37.70 -43.23 42.79
N THR A 315 -37.48 -43.01 44.09
CA THR A 315 -36.73 -41.89 44.64
C THR A 315 -35.37 -42.38 45.13
N ILE A 316 -34.30 -41.74 44.67
CA ILE A 316 -32.91 -42.02 45.04
C ILE A 316 -32.35 -40.81 45.76
N VAL A 317 -32.04 -40.97 47.04
CA VAL A 317 -31.47 -39.92 47.87
C VAL A 317 -29.97 -40.20 48.02
N VAL A 318 -29.15 -39.22 47.70
CA VAL A 318 -27.70 -39.29 47.88
C VAL A 318 -27.29 -38.28 48.94
N THR A 319 -26.74 -38.77 50.04
CA THR A 319 -26.38 -37.96 51.22
C THR A 319 -24.89 -38.04 51.47
N ASP A 320 -24.23 -36.90 51.63
CA ASP A 320 -22.87 -36.83 52.14
C ASP A 320 -22.90 -36.53 53.65
N ASP A 321 -22.67 -37.56 54.45
CA ASP A 321 -22.67 -37.47 55.92
C ASP A 321 -21.46 -36.69 56.46
N THR A 322 -20.37 -36.56 55.69
CA THR A 322 -19.19 -35.78 56.08
C THR A 322 -19.47 -34.28 56.06
N ALA A 323 -20.47 -33.85 55.28
CA ALA A 323 -21.04 -32.51 55.27
C ALA A 323 -22.13 -32.29 56.34
N LYS A 324 -22.26 -33.18 57.35
CA LYS A 324 -23.27 -33.12 58.43
C LYS A 324 -24.71 -32.96 57.92
N GLY A 325 -25.05 -33.58 56.79
CA GLY A 325 -26.41 -33.54 56.23
C GLY A 325 -26.77 -32.24 55.48
N GLU A 326 -25.84 -31.31 55.29
CA GLU A 326 -26.09 -30.07 54.52
C GLU A 326 -26.13 -30.26 53.00
N LYS A 327 -25.84 -31.47 52.48
CA LYS A 327 -25.87 -31.78 51.04
C LYS A 327 -26.53 -33.12 50.76
N GLU A 328 -27.84 -33.09 50.57
CA GLU A 328 -28.68 -34.18 50.09
C GLU A 328 -29.17 -33.86 48.67
N ASN A 329 -29.01 -34.78 47.71
CA ASN A 329 -29.64 -34.67 46.39
C ASN A 329 -30.66 -35.79 46.21
N THR A 330 -31.83 -35.44 45.69
CA THR A 330 -32.90 -36.40 45.42
C THR A 330 -33.11 -36.53 43.91
N TYR A 331 -32.98 -37.75 43.40
CA TYR A 331 -33.30 -38.11 42.02
C TYR A 331 -34.61 -38.89 41.99
N LYS A 332 -35.45 -38.61 41.01
CA LYS A 332 -36.78 -39.19 40.86
C LYS A 332 -36.91 -39.86 39.49
N LEU A 333 -37.13 -41.17 39.48
CA LEU A 333 -37.41 -41.93 38.28
C LEU A 333 -38.91 -42.20 38.22
N THR A 334 -39.59 -41.68 37.20
CA THR A 334 -41.00 -41.93 36.95
C THR A 334 -41.14 -42.92 35.80
N PHE A 335 -41.72 -44.09 36.06
CA PHE A 335 -41.92 -45.15 35.08
C PHE A 335 -43.29 -44.98 34.40
N LYS A 336 -43.31 -44.45 33.19
CA LYS A 336 -44.53 -44.26 32.39
C LYS A 336 -44.21 -44.07 30.90
N GLY A 337 -45.19 -44.38 30.04
CA GLY A 337 -45.06 -44.31 28.58
C GLY A 337 -44.17 -45.42 27.99
N VAL A 338 -44.00 -45.39 26.68
CA VAL A 338 -43.09 -46.25 25.91
C VAL A 338 -41.80 -45.50 25.55
N GLN A 339 -40.73 -46.23 25.24
CA GLN A 339 -39.45 -45.63 24.85
C GLN A 339 -39.57 -44.85 23.53
N THR A 340 -39.13 -43.59 23.52
CA THR A 340 -39.00 -42.81 22.28
C THR A 340 -37.73 -43.20 21.54
N VAL A 341 -37.83 -43.34 20.22
CA VAL A 341 -36.73 -43.64 19.32
C VAL A 341 -36.70 -42.57 18.24
N ILE A 342 -35.61 -41.80 18.18
CA ILE A 342 -35.35 -40.80 17.14
C ILE A 342 -34.34 -41.40 16.16
N SER A 343 -34.69 -41.47 14.87
CA SER A 343 -33.79 -41.96 13.81
C SER A 343 -33.28 -40.80 12.96
N LEU A 344 -32.01 -40.91 12.57
CA LEU A 344 -31.37 -40.00 11.61
C LEU A 344 -32.04 -40.11 10.22
N PRO A 345 -32.04 -39.02 9.42
CA PRO A 345 -32.43 -39.09 8.01
C PRO A 345 -31.45 -39.95 7.20
N GLU A 346 -31.90 -40.47 6.05
CA GLU A 346 -31.06 -41.26 5.13
C GLU A 346 -29.89 -40.43 4.55
N ALA A 347 -30.11 -39.12 4.38
CA ALA A 347 -29.10 -38.14 3.99
C ALA A 347 -29.40 -36.78 4.63
N ALA A 348 -28.35 -36.00 4.93
CA ALA A 348 -28.50 -34.62 5.35
C ALA A 348 -29.10 -33.78 4.21
N PRO A 349 -30.03 -32.85 4.49
CA PRO A 349 -30.57 -31.96 3.47
C PRO A 349 -29.49 -31.03 2.92
N SER A 350 -29.63 -30.61 1.66
CA SER A 350 -28.81 -29.55 1.09
C SER A 350 -29.31 -28.21 1.63
N ILE A 351 -28.43 -27.47 2.31
CA ILE A 351 -28.74 -26.19 2.91
C ILE A 351 -27.78 -25.14 2.37
N THR A 352 -28.32 -23.98 2.03
CA THR A 352 -27.55 -22.78 1.68
C THR A 352 -27.79 -21.69 2.72
N TYR A 353 -26.80 -20.84 2.93
CA TYR A 353 -26.94 -19.67 3.79
C TYR A 353 -28.20 -18.85 3.44
N GLY A 354 -28.98 -18.48 4.46
CA GLY A 354 -30.25 -17.77 4.33
C GLY A 354 -31.49 -18.67 4.18
N ASP A 355 -31.33 -20.00 4.03
CA ASP A 355 -32.46 -20.91 3.96
C ASP A 355 -33.21 -21.02 5.30
N ALA A 356 -34.53 -21.24 5.21
CA ALA A 356 -35.39 -21.58 6.34
C ALA A 356 -36.03 -22.95 6.10
N LEU A 357 -35.92 -23.87 7.06
CA LEU A 357 -36.33 -25.26 6.95
C LEU A 357 -37.32 -25.63 8.05
N ASP A 358 -38.31 -26.46 7.73
CA ASP A 358 -39.26 -26.98 8.73
C ASP A 358 -38.63 -28.09 9.61
N GLY A 359 -37.46 -28.63 9.22
CA GLY A 359 -36.71 -29.62 9.98
C GLY A 359 -35.62 -30.29 9.14
N LEU A 360 -34.80 -31.14 9.77
CA LEU A 360 -33.68 -31.83 9.12
C LEU A 360 -34.01 -33.28 8.70
N GLY A 361 -35.29 -33.68 8.75
CA GLY A 361 -35.72 -35.03 8.35
C GLY A 361 -35.56 -36.12 9.42
N PHE A 362 -35.32 -35.75 10.68
CA PHE A 362 -35.40 -36.70 11.81
C PHE A 362 -36.82 -37.28 11.90
N VAL A 363 -36.91 -38.58 12.18
CA VAL A 363 -38.19 -39.28 12.38
C VAL A 363 -38.26 -39.88 13.77
N SER A 364 -39.45 -39.88 14.37
CA SER A 364 -39.68 -40.41 15.71
C SER A 364 -41.01 -41.16 15.81
N ASN A 365 -41.10 -42.08 16.78
CA ASN A 365 -42.35 -42.72 17.17
C ASN A 365 -43.20 -41.87 18.13
N SER A 366 -42.67 -40.74 18.62
CA SER A 366 -43.36 -39.76 19.47
C SER A 366 -43.86 -38.57 18.64
N ASP A 367 -45.01 -38.01 19.02
CA ASP A 367 -45.66 -36.86 18.37
C ASP A 367 -45.17 -35.49 18.89
N GLN A 368 -44.24 -35.48 19.85
CA GLN A 368 -43.69 -34.26 20.43
C GLN A 368 -42.85 -33.48 19.42
N ALA A 369 -42.77 -32.16 19.56
CA ALA A 369 -41.95 -31.34 18.67
C ALA A 369 -40.44 -31.59 18.89
N PHE A 370 -39.66 -31.51 17.82
CA PHE A 370 -38.20 -31.56 17.92
C PHE A 370 -37.63 -30.23 18.43
N SER A 371 -36.73 -30.33 19.40
CA SER A 371 -35.80 -29.27 19.80
C SER A 371 -34.40 -29.63 19.33
N TYR A 372 -33.66 -28.66 18.80
CA TYR A 372 -32.33 -28.89 18.24
C TYR A 372 -31.23 -28.23 19.07
N SER A 373 -30.11 -28.92 19.23
CA SER A 373 -28.86 -28.34 19.73
C SER A 373 -27.78 -28.40 18.65
N PHE A 374 -26.93 -27.37 18.60
CA PHE A 374 -25.90 -27.19 17.58
C PHE A 374 -24.52 -27.21 18.23
N SER A 375 -23.55 -27.89 17.61
CA SER A 375 -22.17 -27.91 18.13
C SER A 375 -21.40 -26.62 17.88
N VAL A 376 -21.89 -25.77 16.97
CA VAL A 376 -21.26 -24.49 16.57
C VAL A 376 -22.35 -23.44 16.54
N ASP A 377 -22.18 -22.39 17.35
CA ASP A 377 -23.04 -21.22 17.30
C ASP A 377 -22.83 -20.47 15.97
N GLY A 378 -23.90 -19.94 15.38
CA GLY A 378 -23.82 -19.09 14.21
C GLY A 378 -23.91 -19.79 12.84
N VAL A 379 -24.10 -21.11 12.76
CA VAL A 379 -24.34 -21.83 11.49
C VAL A 379 -25.84 -22.06 11.26
N LEU A 380 -26.48 -22.74 12.21
CA LEU A 380 -27.94 -22.96 12.24
C LEU A 380 -28.51 -22.43 13.55
N LYS A 381 -29.76 -21.98 13.50
CA LYS A 381 -30.53 -21.58 14.68
C LYS A 381 -31.97 -22.04 14.56
N GLN A 382 -32.55 -22.53 15.65
CA GLN A 382 -34.00 -22.72 15.74
C GLN A 382 -34.68 -21.40 16.13
N GLY A 383 -35.57 -20.91 15.27
CA GLY A 383 -36.38 -19.71 15.52
C GLY A 383 -37.51 -19.98 16.51
N GLU A 384 -38.14 -18.91 17.00
CA GLU A 384 -39.33 -19.00 17.86
C GLU A 384 -40.54 -19.62 17.14
N ASP A 385 -40.53 -19.58 15.81
CA ASP A 385 -41.51 -20.24 14.94
C ASP A 385 -41.29 -21.76 14.82
N GLY A 386 -40.25 -22.29 15.47
CA GLY A 386 -39.86 -23.69 15.44
C GLY A 386 -39.05 -24.11 14.21
N LYS A 387 -38.86 -23.21 13.22
CA LYS A 387 -38.09 -23.47 12.00
C LYS A 387 -36.60 -23.35 12.25
N LEU A 388 -35.81 -23.99 11.39
CA LEU A 388 -34.36 -23.87 11.38
C LEU A 388 -33.93 -22.84 10.34
N HIS A 389 -33.11 -21.88 10.74
CA HIS A 389 -32.55 -20.85 9.88
C HIS A 389 -31.04 -21.06 9.71
N ALA A 390 -30.58 -21.07 8.46
CA ALA A 390 -29.16 -21.06 8.09
C ALA A 390 -28.61 -19.64 8.25
N ILE A 391 -27.96 -19.39 9.37
CA ILE A 391 -27.44 -18.07 9.77
C ILE A 391 -25.93 -17.92 9.57
N GLY A 392 -25.26 -18.98 9.12
CA GLY A 392 -23.87 -18.93 8.63
C GLY A 392 -23.51 -20.16 7.82
N ALA A 393 -22.52 -20.04 6.94
CA ALA A 393 -22.02 -21.17 6.16
C ALA A 393 -20.96 -21.98 6.95
N GLY A 394 -20.96 -23.30 6.78
CA GLY A 394 -20.01 -24.19 7.47
C GLY A 394 -20.59 -25.55 7.85
N GLU A 395 -19.77 -26.36 8.51
CA GLU A 395 -20.16 -27.67 9.06
C GLU A 395 -20.68 -27.50 10.49
N VAL A 396 -21.80 -28.17 10.82
CA VAL A 396 -22.35 -28.20 12.17
C VAL A 396 -22.91 -29.59 12.51
N MET A 397 -22.64 -30.08 13.73
CA MET A 397 -23.28 -31.27 14.25
C MET A 397 -24.59 -30.87 14.93
N VAL A 398 -25.69 -31.47 14.49
CA VAL A 398 -27.03 -31.19 15.00
C VAL A 398 -27.57 -32.42 15.72
N THR A 399 -28.03 -32.19 16.95
CA THR A 399 -28.69 -33.23 17.75
C THR A 399 -30.15 -32.85 17.94
N ALA A 400 -31.05 -33.76 17.59
CA ALA A 400 -32.49 -33.59 17.81
C ALA A 400 -32.90 -34.19 19.16
N SER A 401 -33.83 -33.54 19.84
CA SER A 401 -34.38 -34.01 21.10
C SER A 401 -35.90 -33.84 21.14
N GLN A 402 -36.57 -34.72 21.87
CA GLN A 402 -38.00 -34.60 22.17
C GLN A 402 -38.18 -34.72 23.69
N THR A 403 -39.00 -33.85 24.24
CA THR A 403 -39.43 -33.93 25.64
C THR A 403 -40.35 -35.15 25.84
N GLY A 404 -40.40 -35.68 27.07
CA GLY A 404 -41.34 -36.75 27.40
C GLY A 404 -42.79 -36.26 27.49
N SER A 405 -43.73 -37.16 27.24
CA SER A 405 -45.18 -36.96 27.42
C SER A 405 -45.76 -38.00 28.38
N GLU A 406 -47.09 -38.11 28.51
CA GLU A 406 -47.69 -39.22 29.26
C GLU A 406 -47.42 -40.58 28.60
N ASP A 407 -47.40 -40.60 27.26
CA ASP A 407 -47.32 -41.82 26.46
C ASP A 407 -45.89 -42.18 26.03
N TYR A 408 -44.95 -41.24 26.08
CA TYR A 408 -43.59 -41.40 25.54
C TYR A 408 -42.51 -40.85 26.47
N THR A 409 -41.37 -41.55 26.59
CA THR A 409 -40.19 -41.05 27.33
C THR A 409 -39.48 -39.93 26.58
N PRO A 410 -38.72 -39.04 27.23
CA PRO A 410 -37.82 -38.15 26.52
C PRO A 410 -36.74 -38.94 25.75
N ALA A 411 -36.22 -38.38 24.66
CA ALA A 411 -35.12 -38.96 23.89
C ALA A 411 -34.27 -37.89 23.19
N VAL A 412 -33.03 -38.26 22.89
CA VAL A 412 -32.05 -37.48 22.15
C VAL A 412 -31.48 -38.38 21.04
N SER A 413 -31.28 -37.84 19.84
CA SER A 413 -30.76 -38.59 18.69
C SER A 413 -29.23 -38.76 18.75
N GLU A 414 -28.69 -39.64 17.91
CA GLU A 414 -27.30 -39.53 17.48
C GLU A 414 -27.09 -38.20 16.72
N PRO A 415 -25.89 -37.59 16.77
CA PRO A 415 -25.60 -36.35 16.04
C PRO A 415 -25.61 -36.51 14.51
N LEU A 416 -26.22 -35.57 13.79
CA LEU A 416 -26.19 -35.47 12.33
C LEU A 416 -25.22 -34.37 11.90
N MET A 417 -24.24 -34.68 11.05
CA MET A 417 -23.42 -33.66 10.39
C MET A 417 -24.23 -32.98 9.29
N VAL A 418 -24.31 -31.65 9.33
CA VAL A 418 -24.97 -30.82 8.32
C VAL A 418 -23.98 -29.82 7.76
N GLN A 419 -23.91 -29.74 6.42
CA GLN A 419 -23.12 -28.74 5.70
C GLN A 419 -24.03 -27.63 5.19
N VAL A 420 -23.80 -26.40 5.64
CA VAL A 420 -24.40 -25.19 5.08
C VAL A 420 -23.47 -24.60 4.04
N SER A 421 -23.91 -24.61 2.78
CA SER A 421 -23.16 -24.04 1.66
C SER A 421 -23.30 -22.51 1.64
N LYS A 422 -22.28 -21.84 1.09
CA LYS A 422 -22.35 -20.38 0.88
C LYS A 422 -23.41 -20.03 -0.15
N ALA A 423 -24.13 -18.93 0.07
CA ALA A 423 -25.04 -18.37 -0.93
C ALA A 423 -24.26 -17.66 -2.03
N VAL A 424 -24.80 -17.59 -3.26
CA VAL A 424 -24.17 -16.80 -4.32
C VAL A 424 -24.50 -15.32 -4.12
N LEU A 425 -23.47 -14.47 -4.12
CA LEU A 425 -23.62 -13.01 -4.09
C LEU A 425 -23.06 -12.42 -5.39
N ASN A 426 -23.91 -11.76 -6.17
CA ASN A 426 -23.47 -11.06 -7.37
C ASN A 426 -22.86 -9.71 -6.98
N VAL A 427 -21.63 -9.45 -7.41
CA VAL A 427 -20.90 -8.22 -7.11
C VAL A 427 -20.61 -7.46 -8.40
N SER A 428 -21.06 -6.21 -8.46
CA SER A 428 -20.86 -5.31 -9.59
C SER A 428 -20.42 -3.92 -9.13
N LEU A 429 -20.08 -3.04 -10.07
CA LEU A 429 -19.87 -1.63 -9.78
C LEU A 429 -21.17 -0.86 -9.95
N ALA A 430 -21.38 0.16 -9.14
CA ALA A 430 -22.45 1.11 -9.33
C ALA A 430 -22.34 1.82 -10.68
N GLU A 431 -23.49 2.22 -11.24
CA GLU A 431 -23.56 2.86 -12.57
C GLU A 431 -22.88 4.23 -12.61
N ASP A 432 -22.67 4.86 -11.45
CA ASP A 432 -21.98 6.14 -11.30
C ASP A 432 -20.46 6.00 -11.16
N ALA A 433 -19.89 4.81 -11.35
CA ALA A 433 -18.44 4.61 -11.35
C ALA A 433 -17.76 5.44 -12.46
N TRP A 434 -16.75 6.22 -12.09
CA TRP A 434 -16.07 7.15 -12.99
C TRP A 434 -14.55 7.20 -12.78
N CYS A 435 -13.81 7.56 -13.81
CA CYS A 435 -12.36 7.77 -13.74
C CYS A 435 -11.93 8.94 -14.63
N TRP A 436 -10.86 9.63 -14.24
CA TRP A 436 -10.26 10.61 -15.12
C TRP A 436 -9.68 9.94 -16.37
N ARG A 437 -9.84 10.65 -17.49
CA ARG A 437 -9.12 10.39 -18.73
C ARG A 437 -7.62 10.23 -18.45
N GLY A 438 -7.01 9.21 -19.06
CA GLY A 438 -5.56 8.95 -18.94
C GLY A 438 -5.08 8.41 -17.59
N VAL A 439 -5.96 8.23 -16.61
CA VAL A 439 -5.59 7.76 -15.27
C VAL A 439 -6.03 6.32 -15.04
N ASN A 440 -5.10 5.44 -14.65
CA ASN A 440 -5.42 4.07 -14.25
C ASN A 440 -6.29 4.04 -12.99
N VAL A 441 -7.32 3.19 -12.96
CA VAL A 441 -8.08 2.93 -11.72
C VAL A 441 -7.21 2.09 -10.79
N SER A 442 -6.93 2.65 -9.61
CA SER A 442 -6.18 2.01 -8.53
C SER A 442 -6.57 2.66 -7.19
N THR A 443 -6.28 2.01 -6.08
CA THR A 443 -6.52 2.58 -4.73
C THR A 443 -5.84 3.94 -4.55
N SER A 444 -4.59 4.10 -5.01
CA SER A 444 -3.89 5.39 -4.90
C SER A 444 -4.59 6.52 -5.67
N ASN A 445 -5.21 6.21 -6.81
CA ASN A 445 -5.93 7.22 -7.59
C ASN A 445 -7.35 7.46 -7.08
N LEU A 446 -7.96 6.47 -6.42
CA LEU A 446 -9.19 6.65 -5.66
C LEU A 446 -8.96 7.62 -4.50
N ASP A 447 -7.89 7.43 -3.71
CA ASP A 447 -7.55 8.31 -2.58
C ASP A 447 -7.24 9.75 -3.01
N LYS A 448 -6.64 9.91 -4.21
CA LYS A 448 -6.34 11.21 -4.82
C LYS A 448 -7.56 11.84 -5.51
N GLY A 449 -8.73 11.21 -5.47
CA GLY A 449 -9.94 11.71 -6.11
C GLY A 449 -9.86 11.78 -7.64
N LYS A 450 -9.09 10.86 -8.26
CA LYS A 450 -8.94 10.74 -9.73
C LYS A 450 -9.83 9.63 -10.33
N CYS A 451 -10.46 8.83 -9.49
CA CYS A 451 -11.55 7.94 -9.86
C CYS A 451 -12.49 7.75 -8.66
N GLY A 452 -13.68 7.19 -8.89
CA GLY A 452 -14.66 6.89 -7.85
C GLY A 452 -15.52 5.70 -8.27
N TYR A 453 -15.78 4.79 -7.34
CA TYR A 453 -16.69 3.66 -7.54
C TYR A 453 -17.19 3.13 -6.19
N SER A 454 -18.33 2.45 -6.24
CA SER A 454 -18.86 1.66 -5.13
C SER A 454 -19.30 0.29 -5.64
N PHE A 455 -19.38 -0.69 -4.74
CA PHE A 455 -19.88 -2.02 -5.07
C PHE A 455 -21.40 -2.09 -4.89
N VAL A 456 -22.07 -2.73 -5.84
CA VAL A 456 -23.47 -3.13 -5.72
C VAL A 456 -23.50 -4.64 -5.48
N LEU A 457 -24.13 -5.03 -4.37
CA LEU A 457 -24.26 -6.41 -3.92
C LEU A 457 -25.71 -6.87 -4.16
N ASP A 458 -25.89 -7.89 -4.99
CA ASP A 458 -27.20 -8.46 -5.30
C ASP A 458 -27.26 -9.95 -4.91
N GLY A 459 -28.33 -10.34 -4.23
CA GLY A 459 -28.50 -11.68 -3.66
C GLY A 459 -28.25 -11.78 -2.14
N LEU A 460 -28.18 -10.65 -1.42
CA LEU A 460 -28.10 -10.61 0.04
C LEU A 460 -29.28 -11.35 0.69
N LYS A 461 -29.01 -11.99 1.83
CA LYS A 461 -29.93 -12.87 2.57
C LYS A 461 -30.21 -12.31 3.96
N GLY A 462 -31.41 -12.58 4.46
CA GLY A 462 -31.80 -12.16 5.81
C GLY A 462 -31.69 -10.64 6.00
N ASP A 463 -31.00 -10.24 7.05
CA ASP A 463 -30.76 -8.85 7.44
C ASP A 463 -29.49 -8.25 6.80
N ASP A 464 -28.76 -9.00 5.97
CA ASP A 464 -27.51 -8.52 5.35
C ASP A 464 -27.71 -7.30 4.44
N ALA A 465 -28.92 -7.07 3.92
CA ALA A 465 -29.25 -5.88 3.14
C ALA A 465 -29.15 -4.57 3.93
N GLU A 466 -29.19 -4.64 5.26
CA GLU A 466 -29.10 -3.48 6.16
C GLU A 466 -27.68 -3.28 6.71
N LYS A 467 -26.77 -4.22 6.46
CA LYS A 467 -25.40 -4.18 6.96
C LYS A 467 -24.46 -3.41 6.02
N PRO A 468 -23.42 -2.76 6.56
CA PRO A 468 -22.38 -2.16 5.73
C PRO A 468 -21.59 -3.24 4.97
N VAL A 469 -21.02 -2.86 3.82
CA VAL A 469 -20.33 -3.80 2.90
C VAL A 469 -19.16 -4.51 3.60
N GLU A 470 -18.48 -3.83 4.53
CA GLU A 470 -17.34 -4.33 5.29
C GLU A 470 -17.71 -5.45 6.27
N GLU A 471 -18.99 -5.56 6.65
CA GLU A 471 -19.50 -6.68 7.47
C GLU A 471 -19.86 -7.91 6.62
N ILE A 472 -20.17 -7.70 5.33
CA ILE A 472 -20.51 -8.78 4.39
C ILE A 472 -19.26 -9.37 3.73
N LEU A 473 -18.37 -8.48 3.27
CA LEU A 473 -17.14 -8.83 2.57
C LEU A 473 -15.96 -8.75 3.55
N SER A 474 -15.45 -9.91 3.98
CA SER A 474 -14.23 -9.98 4.78
C SER A 474 -13.00 -9.45 4.03
N LYS A 475 -13.10 -9.34 2.70
CA LYS A 475 -12.12 -8.69 1.83
C LYS A 475 -12.82 -8.13 0.60
N LEU A 476 -12.57 -6.85 0.30
CA LEU A 476 -13.14 -6.21 -0.89
C LEU A 476 -12.53 -6.78 -2.20
N PRO A 477 -13.32 -6.90 -3.28
CA PRO A 477 -12.79 -7.19 -4.61
C PRO A 477 -11.81 -6.12 -5.07
N THR A 478 -10.81 -6.53 -5.83
CA THR A 478 -9.89 -5.62 -6.53
C THR A 478 -10.51 -5.18 -7.85
N VAL A 479 -10.52 -3.87 -8.09
CA VAL A 479 -10.99 -3.26 -9.34
C VAL A 479 -9.81 -2.76 -10.15
N LYS A 480 -9.72 -3.15 -11.42
CA LYS A 480 -8.66 -2.73 -12.33
C LYS A 480 -9.22 -2.26 -13.65
N ALA A 481 -8.90 -1.02 -14.03
CA ALA A 481 -9.17 -0.46 -15.35
C ALA A 481 -7.99 0.42 -15.77
N ASN A 482 -7.21 -0.04 -16.75
CA ASN A 482 -6.03 0.68 -17.22
C ASN A 482 -6.41 1.70 -18.29
N ALA A 483 -5.88 2.91 -18.21
CA ALA A 483 -6.01 3.90 -19.27
C ALA A 483 -5.25 3.43 -20.53
N PRO A 484 -5.78 3.70 -21.73
CA PRO A 484 -5.08 3.43 -22.99
C PRO A 484 -3.82 4.30 -23.12
N LYS A 485 -2.88 3.91 -23.98
CA LYS A 485 -1.60 4.60 -24.13
C LYS A 485 -1.61 5.76 -25.12
N GLU A 486 -2.52 5.74 -26.10
CA GLU A 486 -2.45 6.62 -27.28
C GLU A 486 -3.52 7.71 -27.27
N GLU A 487 -4.79 7.37 -27.06
CA GLU A 487 -5.88 8.34 -26.94
C GLU A 487 -7.01 7.82 -26.05
N GLU A 488 -7.79 8.76 -25.51
CA GLU A 488 -9.06 8.54 -24.82
C GLU A 488 -9.83 9.86 -24.84
N LYS A 489 -11.15 9.87 -24.69
CA LYS A 489 -11.95 11.11 -24.63
C LYS A 489 -12.88 11.11 -23.42
N ALA A 490 -13.19 12.31 -22.92
CA ALA A 490 -14.24 12.45 -21.92
C ALA A 490 -15.59 12.03 -22.54
N GLY A 491 -16.34 11.18 -21.82
CA GLY A 491 -17.58 10.55 -22.29
C GLY A 491 -17.42 9.10 -22.77
N ASP A 492 -16.19 8.60 -22.91
CA ASP A 492 -15.94 7.19 -23.22
C ASP A 492 -16.32 6.26 -22.04
N MET A 493 -16.53 4.98 -22.33
CA MET A 493 -16.74 3.94 -21.32
C MET A 493 -15.54 2.99 -21.28
N ARG A 494 -14.88 2.90 -20.13
CA ARG A 494 -13.71 2.03 -19.94
C ARG A 494 -14.10 0.74 -19.22
N GLU A 495 -13.78 -0.40 -19.83
CA GLU A 495 -14.00 -1.70 -19.20
C GLU A 495 -13.12 -1.90 -17.97
N ALA A 496 -13.67 -2.56 -16.95
CA ALA A 496 -12.99 -2.88 -15.71
C ALA A 496 -13.06 -4.38 -15.43
N ALA A 497 -11.98 -4.91 -14.87
CA ALA A 497 -11.94 -6.27 -14.34
C ALA A 497 -12.08 -6.23 -12.81
N LEU A 498 -13.02 -7.04 -12.31
CA LEU A 498 -13.15 -7.33 -10.88
C LEU A 498 -12.49 -8.69 -10.61
N SER A 499 -11.74 -8.78 -9.52
CA SER A 499 -11.07 -10.02 -9.12
C SER A 499 -10.87 -10.12 -7.61
N GLY A 500 -10.75 -11.34 -7.09
CA GLY A 500 -10.58 -11.58 -5.66
C GLY A 500 -11.82 -11.23 -4.85
N GLY A 501 -11.61 -10.77 -3.62
CA GLY A 501 -12.68 -10.57 -2.64
C GLY A 501 -13.04 -11.88 -1.93
N GLU A 502 -13.49 -11.76 -0.67
CA GLU A 502 -13.84 -12.89 0.18
C GLU A 502 -15.03 -12.50 1.06
N ALA A 503 -15.92 -13.46 1.32
CA ALA A 503 -17.05 -13.33 2.24
C ALA A 503 -17.23 -14.63 3.03
N ALA A 504 -17.65 -14.51 4.29
CA ALA A 504 -17.82 -15.68 5.16
C ALA A 504 -18.97 -16.57 4.66
N ASN A 505 -20.12 -15.96 4.37
CA ASN A 505 -21.36 -16.68 4.06
C ASN A 505 -21.71 -16.72 2.57
N TYR A 506 -20.91 -16.06 1.73
CA TYR A 506 -21.17 -15.94 0.30
C TYR A 506 -20.02 -16.41 -0.59
N GLU A 507 -20.37 -17.04 -1.69
CA GLU A 507 -19.51 -17.25 -2.85
C GLU A 507 -19.72 -16.08 -3.81
N LEU A 508 -18.64 -15.38 -4.15
CA LEU A 508 -18.73 -14.14 -4.91
C LEU A 508 -18.77 -14.40 -6.42
N ALA A 509 -19.85 -13.97 -7.07
CA ALA A 509 -19.99 -13.93 -8.51
C ALA A 509 -19.69 -12.51 -9.02
N LEU A 510 -18.45 -12.27 -9.44
CA LEU A 510 -17.99 -10.95 -9.90
C LEU A 510 -18.46 -10.67 -11.33
N SER A 511 -19.04 -9.50 -11.56
CA SER A 511 -19.51 -9.07 -12.89
C SER A 511 -18.36 -8.90 -13.88
N ASP A 512 -18.54 -9.45 -15.08
CA ASP A 512 -17.65 -9.27 -16.25
C ASP A 512 -18.00 -8.02 -17.08
N LYS A 513 -19.03 -7.27 -16.67
CA LYS A 513 -19.55 -6.09 -17.39
C LYS A 513 -19.26 -4.77 -16.68
N ALA A 514 -18.35 -4.76 -15.71
CA ALA A 514 -18.01 -3.56 -14.98
C ALA A 514 -17.38 -2.51 -15.91
N LYS A 515 -17.82 -1.26 -15.80
CA LYS A 515 -17.33 -0.15 -16.61
C LYS A 515 -17.21 1.12 -15.78
N PHE A 516 -16.34 2.01 -16.22
CA PHE A 516 -16.18 3.37 -15.70
C PHE A 516 -16.55 4.37 -16.79
N ALA A 517 -17.31 5.40 -16.42
CA ALA A 517 -17.43 6.60 -17.24
C ALA A 517 -16.10 7.36 -17.21
N VAL A 518 -15.51 7.60 -18.38
CA VAL A 518 -14.32 8.44 -18.50
C VAL A 518 -14.76 9.89 -18.44
N VAL A 519 -14.30 10.62 -17.44
CA VAL A 519 -14.57 12.04 -17.26
C VAL A 519 -13.32 12.86 -17.53
N LYS A 520 -13.49 14.16 -17.69
CA LYS A 520 -12.39 15.11 -17.88
C LYS A 520 -11.35 14.97 -16.76
N ASN A 521 -10.08 14.91 -17.11
CA ASN A 521 -9.00 15.12 -16.13
C ASN A 521 -8.97 16.59 -15.70
N LYS A 522 -8.44 16.85 -14.50
CA LYS A 522 -8.20 18.21 -14.04
C LYS A 522 -6.73 18.55 -14.25
N VAL A 523 -6.44 19.38 -15.25
CA VAL A 523 -5.09 19.86 -15.51
C VAL A 523 -4.79 21.00 -14.53
N GLY A 524 -3.84 20.76 -13.63
CA GLY A 524 -3.44 21.73 -12.62
C GLY A 524 -2.46 22.74 -13.20
N VAL A 525 -2.79 24.03 -13.09
CA VAL A 525 -1.92 25.14 -13.48
C VAL A 525 -1.22 25.69 -12.24
N TYR A 526 0.11 25.66 -12.25
CA TYR A 526 0.95 26.20 -11.18
C TYR A 526 1.96 27.19 -11.73
N VAL A 527 2.58 27.94 -10.82
CA VAL A 527 3.48 29.04 -11.17
C VAL A 527 4.86 28.76 -10.62
N ARG A 528 5.88 29.19 -11.35
CA ARG A 528 7.28 29.18 -10.92
C ARG A 528 7.87 30.56 -10.97
N TYR A 529 8.76 30.81 -10.01
CA TYR A 529 9.64 31.97 -10.01
C TYR A 529 11.08 31.50 -9.82
N GLY A 530 11.93 31.79 -10.80
CA GLY A 530 13.22 31.09 -10.91
C GLY A 530 13.00 29.58 -11.02
N ASN A 531 13.73 28.76 -10.25
CA ASN A 531 13.38 27.32 -10.15
C ASN A 531 12.41 26.98 -9.02
N ASN A 532 11.94 27.96 -8.24
CA ASN A 532 11.02 27.71 -7.14
C ASN A 532 9.61 27.50 -7.68
N THR A 533 8.86 26.61 -7.04
CA THR A 533 7.52 26.21 -7.46
C THR A 533 6.50 26.70 -6.46
N LEU A 534 5.44 27.37 -6.91
CA LEU A 534 4.28 27.73 -6.12
C LEU A 534 3.12 26.81 -6.52
N SER A 535 2.85 25.78 -5.71
CA SER A 535 1.85 24.75 -6.01
C SER A 535 1.25 24.16 -4.73
N SER A 536 -0.07 23.95 -4.74
CA SER A 536 -0.83 23.31 -3.67
C SER A 536 -0.74 21.78 -3.70
N VAL A 537 -0.09 21.20 -4.73
CA VAL A 537 0.15 19.75 -4.83
C VAL A 537 1.19 19.29 -3.81
N TYR A 538 2.09 20.19 -3.39
CA TYR A 538 3.18 19.88 -2.47
C TYR A 538 2.99 20.58 -1.13
N ASP A 539 3.37 19.89 -0.06
CA ASP A 539 3.41 20.44 1.29
C ASP A 539 4.73 21.15 1.58
N GLY A 540 4.67 22.20 2.39
CA GLY A 540 5.84 22.96 2.84
C GLY A 540 5.80 24.45 2.45
N GLU A 541 6.46 25.27 3.26
CA GLU A 541 6.46 26.73 3.07
C GLU A 541 7.16 27.16 1.76
N GLN A 542 8.18 26.42 1.33
CA GLN A 542 8.88 26.68 0.06
C GLN A 542 7.99 26.60 -1.19
N TYR A 543 6.83 25.95 -1.10
CA TYR A 543 5.84 25.89 -2.20
C TYR A 543 4.76 26.96 -2.12
N ARG A 544 4.87 27.86 -1.12
CA ARG A 544 3.93 28.95 -0.83
C ARG A 544 4.67 30.29 -0.75
N THR A 545 5.93 30.28 -0.34
CA THR A 545 6.75 31.47 -0.13
C THR A 545 8.05 31.33 -0.92
N VAL A 546 8.31 32.28 -1.82
CA VAL A 546 9.58 32.36 -2.55
C VAL A 546 10.32 33.62 -2.15
N LYS A 547 11.59 33.48 -1.74
CA LYS A 547 12.49 34.62 -1.51
C LYS A 547 13.01 35.15 -2.84
N VAL A 548 12.94 36.46 -3.05
CA VAL A 548 13.16 37.10 -4.36
C VAL A 548 14.00 38.36 -4.24
N ALA A 549 14.90 38.60 -5.18
CA ALA A 549 15.79 39.77 -5.10
C ALA A 549 15.02 41.08 -5.28
N VAL A 550 15.36 42.08 -4.46
CA VAL A 550 14.92 43.48 -4.65
C VAL A 550 15.56 44.12 -5.89
N GLY A 551 14.92 45.16 -6.42
CA GLY A 551 15.51 46.02 -7.45
C GLY A 551 15.67 45.37 -8.83
N GLN A 552 14.93 44.30 -9.13
CA GLN A 552 14.88 43.73 -10.47
C GLN A 552 14.03 44.61 -11.40
N ASP A 553 14.43 44.70 -12.68
CA ASP A 553 13.68 45.46 -13.69
C ASP A 553 12.31 44.84 -13.96
N GLU A 554 12.24 43.50 -13.97
CA GLU A 554 11.02 42.72 -14.13
C GLU A 554 11.06 41.45 -13.25
N TYR A 555 9.89 41.00 -12.81
CA TYR A 555 9.70 39.77 -12.04
C TYR A 555 8.98 38.74 -12.93
N ILE A 556 9.76 37.88 -13.60
CA ILE A 556 9.26 37.04 -14.68
C ILE A 556 8.85 35.68 -14.15
N PHE A 557 7.55 35.43 -14.14
CA PHE A 557 7.00 34.14 -13.76
C PHE A 557 6.91 33.19 -14.95
N THR A 558 6.93 31.89 -14.65
CA THR A 558 6.65 30.83 -15.60
C THR A 558 5.40 30.07 -15.17
N VAL A 559 4.48 29.83 -16.10
CA VAL A 559 3.34 28.94 -15.90
C VAL A 559 3.72 27.53 -16.35
N GLU A 560 3.38 26.53 -15.54
CA GLU A 560 3.53 25.11 -15.86
C GLU A 560 2.24 24.34 -15.53
N TYR A 561 2.12 23.15 -16.13
CA TYR A 561 0.93 22.32 -16.08
C TYR A 561 1.27 20.94 -15.50
N THR A 562 0.33 20.34 -14.77
CA THR A 562 0.42 18.96 -14.27
C THR A 562 -0.84 18.18 -14.64
N ASP A 563 -0.76 16.86 -14.56
CA ASP A 563 -1.84 15.94 -14.93
C ASP A 563 -2.30 16.09 -16.40
N VAL A 564 -1.39 16.57 -17.25
CA VAL A 564 -1.52 16.56 -18.71
C VAL A 564 -1.38 15.13 -19.23
N VAL A 565 -2.27 14.73 -20.14
CA VAL A 565 -2.24 13.41 -20.76
C VAL A 565 -2.47 13.52 -22.27
N TYR A 566 -1.91 12.58 -23.02
CA TYR A 566 -2.08 12.51 -24.48
C TYR A 566 -1.68 13.83 -25.18
N ASP A 567 -2.62 14.46 -25.88
CA ASP A 567 -2.46 15.69 -26.65
C ASP A 567 -2.66 16.98 -25.84
N ASP A 568 -2.88 16.89 -24.52
CA ASP A 568 -3.15 18.07 -23.67
C ASP A 568 -2.03 19.12 -23.77
N GLU A 569 -0.75 18.71 -23.82
CA GLU A 569 0.38 19.65 -23.94
C GLU A 569 0.34 20.47 -25.24
N ASP A 570 0.00 19.83 -26.37
CA ASP A 570 -0.11 20.50 -27.66
C ASP A 570 -1.32 21.46 -27.66
N VAL A 571 -2.43 21.07 -27.05
CA VAL A 571 -3.61 21.92 -26.90
C VAL A 571 -3.29 23.15 -26.04
N LEU A 572 -2.57 22.98 -24.93
CA LEU A 572 -2.17 24.07 -24.03
C LEU A 572 -1.15 25.02 -24.67
N ALA A 573 -0.21 24.50 -25.46
CA ALA A 573 0.78 25.31 -26.17
C ALA A 573 0.16 26.22 -27.24
N ASN A 574 -0.98 25.83 -27.81
CA ASN A 574 -1.68 26.55 -28.87
C ASN A 574 -2.86 27.40 -28.37
N MET A 575 -2.96 27.67 -27.07
CA MET A 575 -4.02 28.54 -26.53
C MET A 575 -3.82 30.00 -26.96
N ASP A 576 -4.89 30.62 -27.48
CA ASP A 576 -4.90 32.05 -27.84
C ASP A 576 -4.63 32.97 -26.65
N VAL A 577 -5.10 32.58 -25.45
CA VAL A 577 -4.94 33.33 -24.20
C VAL A 577 -4.34 32.40 -23.14
N GLN A 578 -3.10 32.67 -22.73
CA GLN A 578 -2.40 31.92 -21.68
C GLN A 578 -2.85 32.36 -20.27
N PRO A 579 -2.72 31.51 -19.23
CA PRO A 579 -2.93 31.91 -17.84
C PRO A 579 -2.05 33.09 -17.43
N GLU A 580 -2.64 34.04 -16.70
CA GLU A 580 -1.97 35.28 -16.29
C GLU A 580 -1.58 35.22 -14.82
N VAL A 581 -0.29 35.39 -14.52
CA VAL A 581 0.19 35.50 -13.14
C VAL A 581 -0.06 36.92 -12.64
N VAL A 582 -0.80 37.04 -11.55
CA VAL A 582 -1.13 38.31 -10.92
C VAL A 582 -0.23 38.50 -9.69
N CYS A 583 0.80 39.32 -9.87
CA CYS A 583 1.69 39.78 -8.82
C CYS A 583 2.26 41.15 -9.20
N THR A 584 2.19 42.14 -8.32
CA THR A 584 2.68 43.50 -8.57
C THR A 584 3.69 43.88 -7.49
N VAL A 585 4.98 43.88 -7.85
CA VAL A 585 6.08 44.29 -6.95
C VAL A 585 6.37 45.78 -7.13
N SER A 586 6.49 46.51 -6.03
CA SER A 586 6.84 47.94 -6.06
C SER A 586 8.33 48.14 -6.41
N LYS A 587 8.66 49.19 -7.16
CA LYS A 587 10.07 49.56 -7.43
C LYS A 587 10.82 50.02 -6.18
N ASP A 588 10.08 50.53 -5.19
CA ASP A 588 10.62 50.97 -3.89
C ASP A 588 10.59 49.85 -2.84
N ALA A 589 10.38 48.58 -3.25
CA ALA A 589 10.28 47.47 -2.31
C ALA A 589 11.58 47.26 -1.53
N GLU A 590 11.47 47.15 -0.21
CA GLU A 590 12.59 46.93 0.70
C GLU A 590 12.74 45.43 1.04
N ILE A 591 13.92 45.05 1.54
CA ILE A 591 14.16 43.68 2.01
C ILE A 591 13.14 43.35 3.12
N GLY A 592 12.45 42.23 2.96
CA GLY A 592 11.39 41.76 3.86
C GLY A 592 9.97 42.06 3.40
N ASP A 593 9.76 42.94 2.41
CA ASP A 593 8.42 43.21 1.86
C ASP A 593 7.80 41.95 1.25
N GLU A 594 6.49 41.80 1.42
CA GLU A 594 5.73 40.64 0.93
C GLU A 594 4.73 41.04 -0.16
N PHE A 595 4.68 40.25 -1.23
CA PHE A 595 3.76 40.48 -2.35
C PHE A 595 2.98 39.20 -2.66
N PRO A 596 1.63 39.23 -2.61
CA PRO A 596 0.83 38.05 -2.93
C PRO A 596 1.00 37.66 -4.40
N VAL A 597 0.98 36.35 -4.65
CA VAL A 597 1.00 35.75 -5.98
C VAL A 597 -0.30 35.00 -6.17
N SER A 598 -1.02 35.30 -7.25
CA SER A 598 -2.19 34.54 -7.65
C SER A 598 -2.15 34.27 -9.15
N LEU A 599 -3.03 33.39 -9.61
CA LEU A 599 -3.12 33.00 -11.02
C LEU A 599 -4.54 33.25 -11.51
N LYS A 600 -4.67 34.04 -12.58
CA LYS A 600 -5.92 34.22 -13.30
C LYS A 600 -5.95 33.26 -14.48
N LEU A 601 -6.89 32.31 -14.43
CA LEU A 601 -7.15 31.43 -15.58
C LEU A 601 -7.93 32.19 -16.67
N PRO A 602 -7.76 31.82 -17.96
CA PRO A 602 -8.51 32.42 -19.05
C PRO A 602 -10.03 32.25 -18.88
N GLU A 603 -10.77 33.36 -18.87
CA GLU A 603 -12.24 33.33 -18.90
C GLU A 603 -12.67 32.89 -20.31
N GLN A 604 -13.53 31.86 -20.42
CA GLN A 604 -14.11 31.30 -21.67
C GLN A 604 -13.35 30.17 -22.37
N VAL A 605 -12.25 29.65 -21.83
CA VAL A 605 -11.61 28.47 -22.43
C VAL A 605 -12.23 27.20 -21.83
N SER A 606 -13.06 26.52 -22.62
CA SER A 606 -13.58 25.18 -22.31
C SER A 606 -12.91 24.18 -23.23
N PHE A 607 -12.29 23.15 -22.66
CA PHE A 607 -11.70 22.05 -23.41
C PHE A 607 -12.64 20.85 -23.38
N ASP A 608 -12.68 20.10 -24.46
CA ASP A 608 -13.55 18.92 -24.56
C ASP A 608 -13.10 17.83 -23.57
N ASN A 609 -11.79 17.69 -23.33
CA ASN A 609 -11.22 16.53 -22.64
C ASN A 609 -10.67 16.79 -21.23
N PHE A 610 -10.44 18.05 -20.84
CA PHE A 610 -9.94 18.40 -19.52
C PHE A 610 -10.54 19.71 -19.00
N ASP A 611 -10.44 19.94 -17.70
CA ASP A 611 -10.73 21.23 -17.08
C ASP A 611 -9.43 21.81 -16.51
N LEU A 612 -9.18 23.10 -16.75
CA LEU A 612 -8.07 23.82 -16.13
C LEU A 612 -8.45 24.25 -14.71
N ILE A 613 -7.58 23.95 -13.76
CA ILE A 613 -7.72 24.41 -12.37
C ILE A 613 -6.46 25.12 -11.91
N SER A 614 -6.61 26.22 -11.15
CA SER A 614 -5.47 26.84 -10.47
C SER A 614 -5.13 25.97 -9.28
N ILE A 615 -3.88 25.54 -9.22
CA ILE A 615 -3.29 24.89 -8.05
C ILE A 615 -2.19 25.78 -7.45
N VAL A 616 -2.23 27.09 -7.71
CA VAL A 616 -1.42 28.05 -6.95
C VAL A 616 -2.05 28.23 -5.57
N PRO A 617 -1.30 28.07 -4.47
CA PRO A 617 -1.86 28.23 -3.13
C PRO A 617 -2.44 29.64 -2.91
N ASP A 618 -3.58 29.75 -2.24
CA ASP A 618 -4.20 31.05 -1.93
C ASP A 618 -3.31 31.96 -1.06
N VAL A 619 -2.36 31.36 -0.33
CA VAL A 619 -1.38 32.04 0.52
C VAL A 619 -0.05 32.29 -0.18
N ALA A 620 0.03 32.04 -1.48
CA ALA A 620 1.27 32.16 -2.22
C ALA A 620 1.78 33.61 -2.22
N LYS A 621 3.08 33.80 -1.96
CA LYS A 621 3.70 35.12 -1.88
C LYS A 621 5.19 35.12 -2.23
N LEU A 622 5.65 36.28 -2.67
CA LEU A 622 7.05 36.65 -2.78
C LEU A 622 7.48 37.36 -1.50
N VAL A 623 8.71 37.11 -1.03
CA VAL A 623 9.35 37.84 0.08
C VAL A 623 10.65 38.43 -0.43
N MET A 624 10.79 39.75 -0.32
CA MET A 624 11.94 40.47 -0.84
C MET A 624 13.21 40.18 -0.03
N ALA A 625 14.34 39.98 -0.73
CA ALA A 625 15.63 39.58 -0.18
C ALA A 625 16.78 40.27 -0.95
N ALA A 626 18.02 40.09 -0.50
CA ALA A 626 19.17 40.77 -1.10
C ALA A 626 19.37 40.37 -2.57
N ASN A 627 19.78 41.32 -3.40
CA ASN A 627 20.05 41.07 -4.82
C ASN A 627 21.50 40.55 -5.00
N PRO A 628 21.70 39.42 -5.70
CA PRO A 628 23.03 38.88 -5.98
C PRO A 628 23.78 39.57 -7.15
N ASP A 629 23.22 40.60 -7.78
CA ASP A 629 23.81 41.39 -8.87
C ASP A 629 24.33 40.53 -10.04
N ILE A 630 23.52 39.54 -10.44
CA ILE A 630 23.86 38.61 -11.54
C ILE A 630 23.77 39.36 -12.87
N THR A 631 24.87 39.34 -13.60
CA THR A 631 24.99 39.87 -14.96
C THR A 631 25.12 38.72 -15.95
N VAL A 632 24.41 38.80 -17.08
CA VAL A 632 24.46 37.81 -18.15
C VAL A 632 25.03 38.48 -19.39
N THR A 633 26.12 37.93 -19.93
CA THR A 633 26.74 38.45 -21.16
C THR A 633 26.41 37.55 -22.34
N ILE A 634 26.02 38.19 -23.45
CA ILE A 634 25.82 37.56 -24.76
C ILE A 634 26.91 38.03 -25.74
N PRO A 635 27.27 37.24 -26.76
CA PRO A 635 28.13 37.70 -27.84
C PRO A 635 27.53 38.93 -28.53
N GLU A 636 28.39 39.88 -28.91
CA GLU A 636 27.98 41.10 -29.65
C GLU A 636 27.35 40.77 -31.02
N LYS A 637 27.75 39.63 -31.60
CA LYS A 637 27.20 39.13 -32.85
C LYS A 637 26.93 37.63 -32.73
N VAL A 638 25.71 37.22 -33.06
CA VAL A 638 25.29 35.83 -33.17
C VAL A 638 24.74 35.63 -34.58
N VAL A 639 25.26 34.67 -35.34
CA VAL A 639 24.74 34.27 -36.65
C VAL A 639 24.09 32.89 -36.59
N TYR A 640 23.19 32.60 -37.53
CA TYR A 640 22.62 31.27 -37.70
C TYR A 640 23.72 30.20 -37.74
N GLY A 641 23.59 29.16 -36.91
CA GLY A 641 24.58 28.11 -36.74
C GLY A 641 25.55 28.29 -35.58
N ASP A 642 25.64 29.49 -34.98
CA ASP A 642 26.55 29.72 -33.86
C ASP A 642 26.15 28.92 -32.61
N GLU A 643 27.16 28.47 -31.87
CA GLU A 643 27.03 27.91 -30.53
C GLU A 643 27.86 28.72 -29.54
N PHE A 644 27.26 29.13 -28.42
CA PHE A 644 27.94 29.89 -27.37
C PHE A 644 27.39 29.55 -25.99
N THR A 645 28.17 29.83 -24.93
CA THR A 645 27.74 29.65 -23.54
C THR A 645 27.46 31.00 -22.91
N LEU A 646 26.40 31.09 -22.10
CA LEU A 646 26.13 32.28 -21.31
C LEU A 646 27.19 32.41 -20.19
N VAL A 647 27.77 33.61 -20.03
CA VAL A 647 28.75 33.88 -18.97
C VAL A 647 28.11 34.75 -17.90
N SER A 648 28.19 34.31 -16.64
CA SER A 648 27.73 35.05 -15.46
C SER A 648 28.85 35.26 -14.44
N ASN A 649 28.80 36.36 -13.70
CA ASN A 649 29.63 36.58 -12.51
C ASN A 649 29.15 35.66 -11.37
N GLU A 650 29.90 34.60 -11.06
CA GLU A 650 29.52 33.64 -10.02
C GLU A 650 29.77 34.19 -8.59
N HIS A 651 28.68 34.44 -7.85
CA HIS A 651 28.68 34.69 -6.40
C HIS A 651 28.35 33.40 -5.61
N GLY A 652 28.78 32.23 -6.09
CA GLY A 652 28.45 30.93 -5.46
C GLY A 652 26.98 30.51 -5.61
N ILE A 653 26.20 31.21 -6.45
CA ILE A 653 24.80 30.91 -6.79
C ILE A 653 24.74 30.31 -8.20
N THR A 654 24.15 29.12 -8.32
CA THR A 654 23.96 28.45 -9.61
C THR A 654 22.76 29.04 -10.36
N TYR A 655 22.91 29.27 -11.66
CA TYR A 655 21.82 29.70 -12.53
C TYR A 655 21.32 28.56 -13.42
N SER A 656 20.15 28.80 -14.00
CA SER A 656 19.43 27.96 -14.95
C SER A 656 18.79 28.86 -15.99
N ASN A 657 18.35 28.36 -17.14
CA ASN A 657 17.72 29.21 -18.14
C ASN A 657 16.53 28.52 -18.82
N LYS A 658 15.58 29.33 -19.29
CA LYS A 658 14.43 28.92 -20.08
C LYS A 658 14.42 29.68 -21.40
N VAL A 659 14.35 28.95 -22.51
CA VAL A 659 14.21 29.56 -23.84
C VAL A 659 12.74 29.94 -24.05
N LEU A 660 12.47 31.18 -24.41
CA LEU A 660 11.11 31.64 -24.75
C LEU A 660 10.84 31.51 -26.25
N THR A 661 11.85 31.71 -27.09
CA THR A 661 11.75 31.60 -28.56
C THR A 661 12.42 30.31 -29.07
N SER A 662 11.84 29.15 -28.75
CA SER A 662 12.42 27.83 -29.09
C SER A 662 12.54 27.54 -30.60
N GLY A 663 11.82 28.31 -31.42
CA GLY A 663 11.98 28.31 -32.88
C GLY A 663 13.26 28.98 -33.38
N VAL A 664 13.83 29.92 -32.62
CA VAL A 664 14.99 30.73 -33.02
C VAL A 664 16.30 30.21 -32.44
N VAL A 665 16.28 29.80 -31.16
CA VAL A 665 17.43 29.21 -30.48
C VAL A 665 17.04 27.95 -29.73
N SER A 666 18.01 27.08 -29.48
CA SER A 666 17.89 25.99 -28.51
C SER A 666 19.00 26.12 -27.47
N MET A 667 18.84 25.47 -26.33
CA MET A 667 19.87 25.46 -25.30
C MET A 667 20.00 24.08 -24.67
N THR A 668 21.23 23.64 -24.43
CA THR A 668 21.52 22.40 -23.71
C THR A 668 21.38 22.58 -22.20
N SER A 669 21.27 21.49 -21.44
CA SER A 669 21.28 21.51 -19.98
C SER A 669 22.58 22.06 -19.36
N LYS A 670 23.64 22.20 -20.16
CA LYS A 670 24.93 22.79 -19.76
C LYS A 670 25.05 24.28 -20.09
N GLY A 671 23.97 24.92 -20.54
CA GLY A 671 23.94 26.37 -20.83
C GLY A 671 24.56 26.77 -22.18
N VAL A 672 24.79 25.82 -23.09
CA VAL A 672 25.21 26.11 -24.46
C VAL A 672 23.98 26.43 -25.30
N VAL A 673 23.92 27.64 -25.84
CA VAL A 673 22.89 28.15 -26.75
C VAL A 673 23.33 27.88 -28.19
N THR A 674 22.42 27.36 -29.01
CA THR A 674 22.61 27.11 -30.45
C THR A 674 21.61 27.94 -31.25
N ALA A 675 22.09 28.74 -32.19
CA ALA A 675 21.28 29.56 -33.10
C ALA A 675 20.69 28.72 -34.23
N LYS A 676 19.38 28.44 -34.17
CA LYS A 676 18.66 27.57 -35.12
C LYS A 676 17.99 28.31 -36.26
N LYS A 677 17.76 29.61 -36.11
CA LYS A 677 17.05 30.42 -37.10
C LYS A 677 17.46 31.88 -36.96
N ALA A 678 17.49 32.62 -38.06
CA ALA A 678 17.64 34.07 -38.00
C ALA A 678 16.35 34.73 -37.43
N GLY A 679 16.51 35.79 -36.64
CA GLY A 679 15.41 36.50 -35.98
C GLY A 679 15.72 36.86 -34.53
N GLU A 680 14.73 37.42 -33.84
CA GLU A 680 14.85 37.80 -32.43
C GLU A 680 14.77 36.56 -31.52
N ALA A 681 15.79 36.39 -30.68
CA ALA A 681 15.87 35.35 -29.69
C ALA A 681 15.64 35.92 -28.28
N GLU A 682 14.81 35.25 -27.49
CA GLU A 682 14.55 35.59 -26.10
C GLU A 682 14.73 34.38 -25.19
N LEU A 683 15.44 34.60 -24.07
CA LEU A 683 15.64 33.63 -23.01
C LEU A 683 15.54 34.29 -21.64
N VAL A 684 15.16 33.52 -20.62
CA VAL A 684 15.13 33.96 -19.22
C VAL A 684 16.20 33.21 -18.46
N VAL A 685 17.15 33.94 -17.86
CA VAL A 685 18.12 33.41 -16.92
C VAL A 685 17.53 33.50 -15.51
N MET A 686 17.66 32.43 -14.74
CA MET A 686 16.96 32.22 -13.49
C MET A 686 17.93 31.72 -12.42
N THR A 687 17.86 32.26 -11.21
CA THR A 687 18.61 31.77 -10.05
C THR A 687 17.67 31.27 -8.94
N ASN A 688 18.25 30.62 -7.94
CA ASN A 688 17.54 30.18 -6.73
C ASN A 688 17.92 31.06 -5.55
N ALA A 689 16.96 31.24 -4.63
CA ALA A 689 17.25 31.84 -3.36
C ALA A 689 18.31 31.01 -2.62
N LYS A 690 19.31 31.68 -2.05
CA LYS A 690 20.42 31.01 -1.37
C LYS A 690 21.01 31.92 -0.30
N THR A 691 21.30 31.35 0.86
CA THR A 691 22.07 32.00 1.90
C THR A 691 23.56 31.79 1.63
N VAL A 692 24.32 32.87 1.53
CA VAL A 692 25.78 32.86 1.37
C VAL A 692 26.36 33.87 2.35
N ASP A 693 27.31 33.44 3.18
CA ASP A 693 27.97 34.28 4.20
C ASP A 693 26.96 35.06 5.08
N ASP A 694 25.95 34.35 5.60
CA ASP A 694 24.84 34.88 6.42
C ASP A 694 23.96 35.96 5.75
N VAL A 695 24.07 36.11 4.43
CA VAL A 695 23.19 36.98 3.63
C VAL A 695 22.21 36.12 2.83
N ASP A 696 20.93 36.37 3.02
CA ASP A 696 19.85 35.75 2.24
C ASP A 696 19.70 36.45 0.89
N TYR A 697 20.25 35.84 -0.17
CA TYR A 697 20.02 36.29 -1.53
C TYR A 697 18.73 35.70 -2.07
N GLY A 698 17.91 36.57 -2.65
CA GLY A 698 16.67 36.16 -3.31
C GLY A 698 16.93 35.57 -4.69
N ALA A 699 15.98 34.77 -5.18
CA ALA A 699 15.96 34.33 -6.56
C ALA A 699 15.84 35.53 -7.52
N THR A 700 16.50 35.45 -8.67
CA THR A 700 16.43 36.44 -9.75
C THR A 700 15.91 35.82 -11.04
N THR A 701 15.29 36.66 -11.87
CA THR A 701 14.91 36.35 -13.24
C THR A 701 15.33 37.49 -14.15
N THR A 702 16.12 37.22 -15.17
CA THR A 702 16.61 38.22 -16.12
C THR A 702 16.26 37.81 -17.53
N LYS A 703 15.47 38.63 -18.23
CA LYS A 703 15.22 38.45 -19.66
C LYS A 703 16.44 38.91 -20.44
N VAL A 704 16.86 38.08 -21.39
CA VAL A 704 17.94 38.38 -22.33
C VAL A 704 17.38 38.25 -23.73
N SER A 705 17.43 39.35 -24.48
CA SER A 705 17.00 39.41 -25.88
C SER A 705 18.20 39.74 -26.78
N PHE A 706 18.32 39.06 -27.91
CA PHE A 706 19.36 39.31 -28.90
C PHE A 706 18.91 38.91 -30.31
N GLU A 707 19.50 39.52 -31.33
CA GLU A 707 19.22 39.20 -32.72
C GLU A 707 20.16 38.12 -33.24
N VAL A 708 19.60 37.04 -33.77
CA VAL A 708 20.33 36.06 -34.59
C VAL A 708 20.34 36.54 -36.02
N GLN A 709 21.53 36.92 -36.50
CA GLN A 709 21.73 37.38 -37.87
C GLN A 709 21.79 36.20 -38.85
N LYS A 710 21.50 36.48 -40.12
CA LYS A 710 21.64 35.49 -41.18
C LYS A 710 23.11 35.09 -41.38
N ALA A 711 23.36 33.82 -41.68
CA ALA A 711 24.69 33.35 -42.05
C ALA A 711 25.03 33.72 -43.50
N LEU A 712 26.31 33.96 -43.81
CA LEU A 712 26.71 34.28 -45.19
C LEU A 712 26.85 33.00 -46.02
N LEU A 713 26.11 32.90 -47.13
CA LEU A 713 26.26 31.83 -48.13
C LEU A 713 26.73 32.42 -49.46
N THR A 714 27.88 31.97 -49.95
CA THR A 714 28.42 32.41 -51.25
C THR A 714 28.11 31.40 -52.33
N VAL A 715 27.43 31.85 -53.40
CA VAL A 715 27.06 31.03 -54.56
C VAL A 715 27.85 31.49 -55.77
N THR A 716 28.72 30.62 -56.29
CA THR A 716 29.66 30.93 -57.37
C THR A 716 29.35 30.09 -58.60
N ALA A 717 29.13 30.73 -59.75
CA ALA A 717 29.07 30.01 -61.02
C ALA A 717 30.48 29.60 -61.47
N LYS A 718 30.66 28.33 -61.85
CA LYS A 718 31.94 27.86 -62.41
C LYS A 718 32.21 28.51 -63.76
N ASN A 719 33.48 28.78 -64.02
CA ASN A 719 33.93 29.18 -65.35
C ASN A 719 33.80 28.02 -66.33
N VAL A 720 33.41 28.31 -67.56
CA VAL A 720 33.21 27.34 -68.64
C VAL A 720 33.94 27.82 -69.89
N THR A 721 34.57 26.91 -70.63
CA THR A 721 35.20 27.22 -71.93
C THR A 721 34.55 26.38 -73.02
N VAL A 722 34.19 27.03 -74.13
CA VAL A 722 33.58 26.42 -75.33
C VAL A 722 34.20 27.01 -76.59
N LYS A 723 34.05 26.37 -77.74
CA LYS A 723 34.34 26.99 -79.04
C LYS A 723 33.08 27.56 -79.68
N VAL A 724 33.23 28.57 -80.55
CA VAL A 724 32.11 29.26 -81.23
C VAL A 724 31.22 28.33 -82.08
N ASP A 725 31.75 27.16 -82.46
CA ASP A 725 31.07 26.12 -83.25
C ASP A 725 30.57 24.92 -82.40
N GLU A 726 30.74 24.96 -81.08
CA GLU A 726 30.21 23.98 -80.14
C GLU A 726 28.88 24.48 -79.54
N GLU A 727 27.94 23.56 -79.26
CA GLU A 727 26.71 23.91 -78.54
C GLU A 727 27.06 24.33 -77.09
N LEU A 728 26.37 25.37 -76.59
CA LEU A 728 26.53 25.80 -75.20
C LEU A 728 26.00 24.73 -74.23
N PRO A 729 26.60 24.56 -73.05
CA PRO A 729 26.08 23.66 -72.03
C PRO A 729 24.63 24.00 -71.69
N PRO A 730 23.76 22.98 -71.54
CA PRO A 730 22.36 23.21 -71.18
C PRO A 730 22.21 23.75 -69.75
N THR A 731 23.20 23.53 -68.88
CA THR A 731 23.25 24.01 -67.49
C THR A 731 24.67 24.43 -67.11
N TYR A 732 24.78 25.31 -66.11
CA TYR A 732 26.05 25.81 -65.59
C TYR A 732 26.15 25.47 -64.09
N ASP A 733 27.26 24.82 -63.73
CA ASP A 733 27.51 24.37 -62.36
C ASP A 733 27.67 25.54 -61.38
N LEU A 734 27.05 25.40 -60.21
CA LEU A 734 27.23 26.27 -59.06
C LEU A 734 28.09 25.60 -57.99
N VAL A 735 28.89 26.40 -57.29
CA VAL A 735 29.63 26.01 -56.09
C VAL A 735 29.12 26.86 -54.93
N TYR A 736 28.83 26.21 -53.81
CA TYR A 736 28.28 26.83 -52.62
C TYR A 736 29.31 26.76 -51.50
N GLU A 737 29.61 27.90 -50.88
CA GLU A 737 30.53 28.02 -49.74
C GLU A 737 29.82 28.72 -48.58
N GLY A 738 29.91 28.15 -47.37
CA GLY A 738 29.29 28.70 -46.16
C GLY A 738 28.08 27.94 -45.62
N TRP A 739 27.84 26.70 -46.07
CA TRP A 739 26.79 25.85 -45.49
C TRP A 739 27.02 25.59 -43.99
N ILE A 740 25.96 25.71 -43.21
CA ILE A 740 25.91 25.41 -41.78
C ILE A 740 25.32 24.01 -41.58
N GLY A 741 25.98 23.20 -40.76
CA GLY A 741 25.47 21.89 -40.35
C GLY A 741 25.23 20.92 -41.51
N LYS A 742 23.97 20.51 -41.70
CA LYS A 742 23.53 19.56 -42.74
C LYS A 742 22.74 20.23 -43.86
N ASP A 743 22.78 21.55 -43.92
CA ASP A 743 22.03 22.32 -44.91
C ASP A 743 22.50 21.99 -46.33
N THR A 744 21.54 21.97 -47.25
CA THR A 744 21.71 21.68 -48.67
C THR A 744 20.88 22.66 -49.50
N VAL A 745 21.10 22.68 -50.82
CA VAL A 745 20.32 23.51 -51.74
C VAL A 745 18.81 23.24 -51.59
N GLU A 746 18.40 21.97 -51.58
CA GLU A 746 17.01 21.53 -51.48
C GLU A 746 16.33 21.90 -50.14
N THR A 747 17.10 22.02 -49.07
CA THR A 747 16.56 22.30 -47.72
C THR A 747 16.55 23.79 -47.38
N VAL A 748 17.37 24.59 -48.06
CA VAL A 748 17.54 26.02 -47.77
C VAL A 748 16.81 26.92 -48.76
N PHE A 749 16.78 26.56 -50.04
CA PHE A 749 16.13 27.38 -51.07
C PHE A 749 14.77 26.80 -51.46
N GLU A 750 13.73 27.63 -51.48
CA GLU A 750 12.44 27.26 -52.07
C GLU A 750 12.54 27.05 -53.58
N THR A 751 13.44 27.78 -54.25
CA THR A 751 13.77 27.63 -55.67
C THR A 751 15.28 27.66 -55.84
N GLU A 752 15.83 26.60 -56.44
CA GLU A 752 17.28 26.45 -56.57
C GLU A 752 17.89 27.61 -57.36
N PRO A 753 19.02 28.19 -56.90
CA PRO A 753 19.75 29.18 -57.67
C PRO A 753 20.18 28.61 -59.03
N VAL A 754 20.11 29.45 -60.07
CA VAL A 754 20.50 29.06 -61.43
C VAL A 754 21.60 29.96 -61.97
N ALA A 755 22.51 29.39 -62.75
CA ALA A 755 23.55 30.13 -63.45
C ALA A 755 23.23 30.23 -64.95
N GLN A 756 23.28 31.44 -65.50
CA GLN A 756 22.98 31.68 -66.92
C GLN A 756 23.98 32.67 -67.53
N PRO A 757 24.55 32.38 -68.71
CA PRO A 757 25.43 33.31 -69.41
C PRO A 757 24.63 34.48 -69.99
N GLU A 758 25.17 35.69 -69.88
CA GLU A 758 24.66 36.85 -70.60
C GLU A 758 25.37 36.97 -71.96
N LEU A 759 24.66 36.65 -73.03
CA LEU A 759 25.22 36.53 -74.37
C LEU A 759 24.72 37.63 -75.30
N PRO A 760 25.58 38.11 -76.23
CA PRO A 760 25.16 38.98 -77.32
C PRO A 760 24.33 38.22 -78.37
N THR A 761 23.64 38.96 -79.23
CA THR A 761 22.79 38.41 -80.31
C THR A 761 23.54 37.50 -81.28
N GLU A 762 24.84 37.74 -81.50
CA GLU A 762 25.73 36.85 -82.26
C GLU A 762 26.90 36.42 -81.37
N LEU A 763 27.06 35.12 -81.17
CA LEU A 763 28.14 34.57 -80.36
C LEU A 763 29.47 34.69 -81.09
N VAL A 764 30.39 35.49 -80.55
CA VAL A 764 31.76 35.65 -81.07
C VAL A 764 32.79 35.21 -80.03
N PRO A 765 34.04 34.85 -80.44
CA PRO A 765 35.09 34.54 -79.49
C PRO A 765 35.35 35.70 -78.50
N GLY A 766 35.39 35.41 -77.21
CA GLY A 766 35.45 36.41 -76.14
C GLY A 766 35.04 35.83 -74.77
N THR A 767 35.00 36.67 -73.74
CA THR A 767 34.58 36.27 -72.38
C THR A 767 33.25 36.92 -72.03
N TYR A 768 32.30 36.12 -71.52
CA TYR A 768 30.97 36.56 -71.13
C TYR A 768 30.68 36.16 -69.67
N PRO A 769 29.98 36.98 -68.88
CA PRO A 769 29.66 36.61 -67.51
C PRO A 769 28.59 35.52 -67.46
N ILE A 770 28.78 34.55 -66.57
CA ILE A 770 27.77 33.59 -66.15
C ILE A 770 27.19 34.12 -64.85
N VAL A 771 25.99 34.69 -64.93
CA VAL A 771 25.34 35.36 -63.80
C VAL A 771 24.55 34.35 -62.98
N VAL A 772 24.76 34.37 -61.67
CA VAL A 772 23.95 33.58 -60.72
C VAL A 772 22.67 34.35 -60.42
N LYS A 773 21.51 33.70 -60.56
CA LYS A 773 20.20 34.22 -60.21
C LYS A 773 19.64 33.45 -59.02
N VAL A 774 19.21 34.19 -58.00
CA VAL A 774 18.53 33.68 -56.81
C VAL A 774 17.15 34.32 -56.79
N GLU A 775 16.09 33.51 -56.88
CA GLU A 775 14.72 34.03 -56.99
C GLU A 775 14.13 34.42 -55.63
N SER A 776 14.32 33.59 -54.61
CA SER A 776 13.93 33.87 -53.23
C SER A 776 15.13 33.77 -52.30
N MET A 777 15.28 34.77 -51.41
CA MET A 777 16.33 34.76 -50.41
C MET A 777 15.94 33.81 -49.28
N PRO A 778 16.80 32.84 -48.92
CA PRO A 778 16.53 31.91 -47.83
C PRO A 778 16.39 32.63 -46.48
N GLU A 779 15.60 32.05 -45.59
CA GLU A 779 15.24 32.67 -44.31
C GLU A 779 16.47 32.87 -43.41
N ASN A 780 17.38 31.89 -43.39
CA ASN A 780 18.52 31.86 -42.47
C ASN A 780 19.86 32.33 -43.08
N TYR A 781 19.91 32.62 -44.39
CA TYR A 781 21.16 33.03 -45.06
C TYR A 781 21.03 34.37 -45.78
N GLU A 782 22.10 35.15 -45.71
CA GLU A 782 22.38 36.26 -46.61
C GLU A 782 23.21 35.72 -47.78
N VAL A 783 22.64 35.75 -48.98
CA VAL A 783 23.26 35.12 -50.16
C VAL A 783 24.09 36.12 -50.95
N LYS A 784 25.38 35.82 -51.13
CA LYS A 784 26.29 36.57 -51.98
C LYS A 784 26.59 35.79 -53.26
N THR A 785 26.30 36.39 -54.40
CA THR A 785 26.56 35.76 -55.70
C THR A 785 27.89 36.18 -56.30
N VAL A 786 28.62 35.23 -56.88
CA VAL A 786 29.85 35.48 -57.66
C VAL A 786 29.66 34.93 -59.06
N ASN A 787 29.73 35.82 -60.05
CA ASN A 787 29.56 35.45 -61.45
C ASN A 787 30.76 34.65 -61.95
N GLY A 788 30.49 33.62 -62.75
CA GLY A 788 31.48 32.87 -63.50
C GLY A 788 31.80 33.54 -64.83
N ILE A 789 32.72 32.96 -65.59
CA ILE A 789 33.14 33.44 -66.90
C ILE A 789 32.97 32.30 -67.91
N LEU A 790 32.16 32.54 -68.93
CA LEU A 790 32.12 31.76 -70.15
C LEU A 790 33.18 32.28 -71.12
N THR A 791 34.18 31.46 -71.44
CA THR A 791 35.20 31.76 -72.45
C THR A 791 34.83 31.08 -73.76
N VAL A 792 34.59 31.86 -74.81
CA VAL A 792 34.32 31.37 -76.17
C VAL A 792 35.58 31.49 -77.01
N GLU A 793 36.09 30.36 -77.47
CA GLU A 793 37.29 30.27 -78.30
C GLU A 793 36.94 30.20 -79.80
N LYS A 794 37.93 30.47 -80.66
CA LYS A 794 37.77 30.47 -82.11
C LYS A 794 37.67 29.03 -82.66
N GLY A 795 36.61 28.72 -83.40
CA GLY A 795 36.43 27.44 -84.08
C GLY A 795 37.37 27.22 -85.28
N ASN A 796 37.66 25.95 -85.59
CA ASN A 796 38.52 25.54 -86.72
C ASN A 796 37.64 25.21 -87.93
N GLY A 797 37.18 26.24 -88.65
CA GLY A 797 36.11 26.10 -89.67
C GLY A 797 36.34 25.09 -90.82
N VAL A 798 35.28 24.34 -91.15
CA VAL A 798 34.68 24.03 -92.50
C VAL A 798 33.97 22.66 -92.43
N THR A 799 32.64 22.60 -92.55
CA THR A 799 31.90 21.31 -92.61
C THR A 799 30.91 21.13 -93.78
N SER A 800 30.67 22.10 -94.69
CA SER A 800 29.82 21.83 -95.87
C SER A 800 30.03 22.73 -97.11
N VAL A 801 29.71 22.17 -98.29
CA VAL A 801 29.68 22.82 -99.62
C VAL A 801 28.25 23.27 -99.92
N ASN A 802 28.05 24.51 -100.37
CA ASN A 802 26.71 25.09 -100.57
C ASN A 802 26.03 24.54 -101.85
N SER A 803 24.82 24.01 -101.73
CA SER A 803 24.02 23.41 -102.83
C SER A 803 22.82 24.27 -103.28
N GLY A 804 22.69 25.51 -102.79
CA GLY A 804 21.58 26.42 -103.11
C GLY A 804 21.59 26.99 -104.54
N ASP A 805 20.59 27.83 -104.85
CA ASP A 805 20.30 28.39 -106.19
C ASP A 805 21.39 29.28 -106.79
N VAL A 806 22.41 29.64 -106.01
CA VAL A 806 23.54 30.45 -106.42
C VAL A 806 24.64 29.55 -107.00
N LYS A 807 24.96 29.72 -108.29
CA LYS A 807 25.93 28.88 -109.01
C LYS A 807 27.11 29.68 -109.53
N VAL A 808 28.26 29.02 -109.59
CA VAL A 808 29.43 29.47 -110.37
C VAL A 808 29.37 28.84 -111.76
N ALA A 809 29.78 29.58 -112.78
CA ALA A 809 29.73 29.12 -114.18
C ALA A 809 31.05 29.40 -114.91
N TYR A 810 31.38 28.59 -115.92
CA TYR A 810 32.56 28.79 -116.74
C TYR A 810 32.19 28.75 -118.23
N ALA A 811 32.52 29.82 -118.96
CA ALA A 811 32.23 29.95 -120.39
C ALA A 811 33.24 30.87 -121.07
N ASN A 812 33.64 30.54 -122.29
CA ASN A 812 34.55 31.33 -123.14
C ASN A 812 35.85 31.76 -122.44
N GLY A 813 36.43 30.89 -121.60
CA GLY A 813 37.67 31.15 -120.86
C GLY A 813 37.51 31.97 -119.56
N ASN A 814 36.28 32.32 -119.18
CA ASN A 814 35.99 33.14 -118.01
C ASN A 814 35.18 32.36 -116.95
N LEU A 815 35.59 32.51 -115.69
CA LEU A 815 34.88 32.07 -114.50
C LEU A 815 33.97 33.19 -113.98
N TYR A 816 32.67 32.89 -113.87
CA TYR A 816 31.65 33.78 -113.35
C TYR A 816 31.29 33.35 -111.94
N VAL A 817 31.43 34.26 -110.98
CA VAL A 817 31.13 34.04 -109.56
C VAL A 817 30.06 35.02 -109.06
N PRO A 818 29.25 34.63 -108.06
CA PRO A 818 28.06 35.38 -107.66
C PRO A 818 28.32 36.72 -106.95
N CYS A 819 29.56 37.00 -106.54
CA CYS A 819 29.94 38.23 -105.86
C CYS A 819 31.38 38.63 -106.18
N GLY A 820 31.66 39.94 -106.18
CA GLY A 820 33.01 40.45 -106.36
C GLY A 820 33.88 40.27 -105.11
N GLY A 821 35.20 40.25 -105.30
CA GLY A 821 36.20 40.06 -104.24
C GLY A 821 37.03 38.79 -104.46
N ARG A 822 37.78 38.39 -103.42
CA ARG A 822 38.72 37.25 -103.49
C ARG A 822 38.01 35.93 -103.81
N VAL A 823 38.50 35.27 -104.85
CA VAL A 823 38.11 33.95 -105.31
C VAL A 823 39.32 33.02 -105.28
N GLU A 824 39.17 31.83 -104.71
CA GLU A 824 40.20 30.81 -104.72
C GLU A 824 39.67 29.56 -105.43
N VAL A 825 40.40 29.09 -106.44
CA VAL A 825 40.04 27.88 -107.18
C VAL A 825 40.97 26.76 -106.70
N TYR A 826 40.38 25.63 -106.34
CA TYR A 826 41.09 24.44 -105.89
C TYR A 826 40.74 23.25 -106.80
N ALA A 827 41.72 22.39 -107.05
CA ALA A 827 41.46 21.07 -107.61
C ALA A 827 40.71 20.21 -106.56
N LEU A 828 40.03 19.15 -107.00
CA LEU A 828 39.41 18.17 -106.10
C LEU A 828 40.38 17.56 -105.07
N THR A 829 41.68 17.54 -105.38
CA THR A 829 42.73 17.09 -104.46
C THR A 829 43.02 18.09 -103.34
N GLY A 830 42.37 19.26 -103.32
CA GLY A 830 42.63 20.34 -102.38
C GLY A 830 43.80 21.24 -102.76
N ALA A 831 44.50 20.96 -103.87
CA ALA A 831 45.58 21.81 -104.36
C ALA A 831 45.03 23.15 -104.87
N LEU A 832 45.59 24.26 -104.40
CA LEU A 832 45.23 25.60 -104.86
C LEU A 832 45.68 25.77 -106.31
N VAL A 833 44.72 26.01 -107.19
CA VAL A 833 44.91 26.24 -108.63
C VAL A 833 45.21 27.73 -108.88
N GLY A 834 44.55 28.62 -108.13
CA GLY A 834 44.81 30.05 -108.24
C GLY A 834 43.97 30.90 -107.30
N ARG A 835 44.44 32.13 -107.09
CA ARG A 835 43.72 33.18 -106.37
C ARG A 835 43.45 34.33 -107.32
N TYR A 836 42.22 34.81 -107.30
CA TYR A 836 41.70 35.82 -108.21
C TYR A 836 40.86 36.82 -107.43
N GLU A 837 40.50 37.91 -108.09
CA GLU A 837 39.67 38.98 -107.57
C GLU A 837 38.67 39.37 -108.65
N GLY A 838 37.40 39.52 -108.28
CA GLY A 838 36.34 40.01 -109.17
C GLY A 838 35.20 39.02 -109.41
N THR A 839 34.23 39.44 -110.24
CA THR A 839 33.02 38.65 -110.57
C THR A 839 33.14 37.87 -111.87
N VAL A 840 33.96 38.34 -112.80
CA VAL A 840 34.26 37.69 -114.09
C VAL A 840 35.76 37.59 -114.20
N ILE A 841 36.29 36.37 -114.08
CA ILE A 841 37.71 36.10 -113.92
C ILE A 841 38.20 35.35 -115.16
N PRO A 842 39.06 35.94 -115.99
CA PRO A 842 39.74 35.21 -117.05
C PRO A 842 40.73 34.22 -116.45
N VAL A 843 40.45 32.92 -116.60
CA VAL A 843 41.27 31.85 -116.04
C VAL A 843 41.23 30.63 -116.96
N ALA A 844 42.40 30.08 -117.28
CA ALA A 844 42.50 28.86 -118.06
C ALA A 844 42.30 27.64 -117.15
N LEU A 845 41.13 26.99 -117.26
CA LEU A 845 40.81 25.76 -116.55
C LEU A 845 40.70 24.59 -117.53
N ARG A 846 41.10 23.39 -117.09
CA ARG A 846 41.08 22.20 -117.95
C ARG A 846 39.65 21.70 -118.12
N THR A 847 39.27 21.34 -119.35
CA THR A 847 37.98 20.69 -119.66
C THR A 847 37.91 19.30 -119.02
N ASN A 848 36.70 18.78 -118.81
CA ASN A 848 36.39 17.55 -118.08
C ASN A 848 37.01 17.44 -116.67
N THR A 849 37.25 18.58 -116.01
CA THR A 849 37.82 18.63 -114.65
C THR A 849 36.87 19.34 -113.69
N LEU A 850 36.74 18.79 -112.47
CA LEU A 850 35.92 19.36 -111.39
C LEU A 850 36.81 20.13 -110.40
N TYR A 851 36.44 21.37 -110.13
CA TYR A 851 37.11 22.29 -109.22
C TYR A 851 36.19 22.69 -108.06
N ILE A 852 36.80 23.12 -106.95
CA ILE A 852 36.12 23.84 -105.87
C ILE A 852 36.46 25.32 -105.99
N VAL A 853 35.43 26.15 -106.15
CA VAL A 853 35.56 27.60 -106.22
C VAL A 853 35.10 28.17 -104.88
N LYS A 854 36.04 28.68 -104.10
CA LYS A 854 35.78 29.37 -102.84
C LYS A 854 35.63 30.86 -103.10
N THR A 855 34.54 31.42 -102.60
CA THR A 855 34.23 32.85 -102.66
C THR A 855 33.83 33.31 -101.26
N GLN A 856 33.61 34.61 -101.08
CA GLN A 856 33.04 35.15 -99.84
C GLN A 856 31.63 34.60 -99.53
N LYS A 857 30.88 34.16 -100.55
CA LYS A 857 29.53 33.58 -100.40
C LYS A 857 29.55 32.07 -100.12
N GLY A 858 30.72 31.44 -100.04
CA GLY A 858 30.88 30.02 -99.76
C GLY A 858 31.74 29.29 -100.79
N ALA A 859 31.84 27.96 -100.64
CA ALA A 859 32.53 27.08 -101.56
C ALA A 859 31.54 26.37 -102.50
N PHE A 860 31.84 26.37 -103.79
CA PHE A 860 31.00 25.85 -104.88
C PHE A 860 31.74 24.81 -105.71
N ARG A 861 31.02 23.83 -106.26
CA ARG A 861 31.56 22.86 -107.21
C ARG A 861 31.40 23.37 -108.64
N LEU A 862 32.48 23.34 -109.42
CA LEU A 862 32.50 23.75 -110.82
C LEU A 862 33.05 22.63 -111.70
N LEU A 863 32.18 21.98 -112.48
CA LEU A 863 32.59 21.06 -113.53
C LEU A 863 32.77 21.83 -114.84
N ILE A 864 33.98 21.79 -115.39
CA ILE A 864 34.26 22.33 -116.73
C ILE A 864 33.95 21.22 -117.73
N LYS A 865 32.98 21.46 -118.63
CA LYS A 865 32.67 20.54 -119.73
C LYS A 865 33.58 20.80 -120.92
#